data_AF-A0A2R5EGX3-F1
#
_entry.id   AF-A0A2R5EGX3-F1
#
_cell.length_a   1.000
_cell.length_b   1.000
_cell.length_c   1.000
_cell.angle_alpha   90.00
_cell.angle_beta   90.00
_cell.angle_gamma   90.00
#
_symmetry.space_group_name_H-M   'P 1'
#
loop_
_entity.id
_entity.type
_entity.pdbx_description
1 polymer ?
#
loop_
_entity_poly.entity_id
_entity_poly.type
_entity_poly.pdbx_seq_one_letter_code
_entity_poly.pdbx_strand_id
1 'polypeptide(L)'
;MKEGLYEQVINGLTSEQLLRLNASEFVIGKEKLDSEEARKMLSSYIGLVTRRALKLVREQAGTQDEEAILAQVRTCNDVIASLKESLGAEEAEALKLDEQGEVLTHIYSRINHIRAFKDEKVIRPATPLSQSSLFTGAHAEPNMLHELKQEILTSDRIDWLVSFIKWSGLRCLMEQLEQFTTRGGKLRVITTTYMEATDYKAIQELSKLPNTEIKISYDTDRTRLHAKAYVFKRDTGFTTAYVGSSNLSNPALTSGLEWNLKVTEKDSYDVLNKIDATFASYWNDRAFKLFDPTDETDEEMLLLALRKGKSARDEEGLSFPFEIHPYDYQKEILEKLEAQRTLHGRTRNLVVAATGVGKTVVSAFDFKKFAQNQPNAKLLFVAHREEILKQSRDTFRYILKDLNFGELQVGNHQAQSLDRLFISIQSLNSMQLTERTTPDYYDYIVVDEFHHAAAPSYQKLLSHYRPRILLGLTATPERMDGKDVFGYFDNRIAAEIRLTDAIDRKLLSPFHYFGVTDAVDLTQVRWSRRGYDLNELENLYTHNKIRAVQILNSLRKYSTDMDALKGLGFCVGIDHARYMATVFCEAGIPSISLYSGSSDTERQSAKRKLEQGEIRMIFVVDLYNEGVDIPAVNTILFLRPTESLTVFLQQLGRGLRLHEGKECLTVLDFIGQAHQEYNFQEKFRALVGRTKHSVQHYVENGFSSLPRGSFIQLEKQAKHYILRNLMSMSVNRRSLVNRLKYFEADTGLPVTLENFVGHYGLTLQELYGGRTGRRSFQGLLVEAGLKEPYLWETGEYLTKRIPALLQLNEPRLLRFLLDYMATSRLVQSEEEQLMLTMFYYTFYRTEPKKQGFAGVQDALLQIFSCVPFREEVTAILHYNLSNIDFVNKPHGLPYALPLYVHCRYTLDQVMAAFGYWNDEAAPSFREGVKYFESKSTDIFLITLNKSDKDFSPSTQYEDYAINETLFHWQTQSRTSEESKTAQRYIHHRKRESRILLFVREYKEEGGFTSPFTFLGEAEYVSHEGNKPISFVWRLKEELPPSMVPAAKKAIV
;
A
#
# COMPACT_ATOMS: atom_id res chain seq x y z
N MET A 1 30.95 17.32 -27.24
CA MET A 1 30.97 16.80 -25.85
C MET A 1 30.72 17.96 -24.90
N LYS A 2 30.26 17.69 -23.67
CA LYS A 2 30.11 18.75 -22.64
C LYS A 2 31.43 18.89 -21.87
N GLU A 3 31.65 20.02 -21.22
CA GLU A 3 32.79 20.17 -20.31
C GLU A 3 32.55 19.34 -19.04
N GLY A 4 33.57 18.60 -18.58
CA GLY A 4 33.46 17.73 -17.41
C GLY A 4 34.57 16.67 -17.33
N LEU A 5 34.46 15.79 -16.33
CA LEU A 5 35.35 14.64 -16.14
C LEU A 5 34.81 13.41 -16.87
N TYR A 6 35.71 12.67 -17.52
CA TYR A 6 35.37 11.45 -18.26
C TYR A 6 36.33 10.32 -17.87
N GLU A 7 35.77 9.17 -17.50
CA GLU A 7 36.52 7.92 -17.25
C GLU A 7 35.93 6.81 -18.12
N GLN A 8 36.27 6.83 -19.42
CA GLN A 8 35.75 5.88 -20.41
C GLN A 8 36.78 5.58 -21.51
N VAL A 9 36.66 4.39 -22.11
CA VAL A 9 37.44 4.01 -23.29
C VAL A 9 37.03 4.89 -24.47
N ILE A 10 38.02 5.49 -25.16
CA ILE A 10 37.78 6.26 -26.38
C ILE A 10 37.40 5.29 -27.50
N ASN A 11 36.13 5.30 -27.90
CA ASN A 11 35.62 4.54 -29.04
C ASN A 11 35.50 5.42 -30.30
N GLY A 12 35.02 4.85 -31.41
CA GLY A 12 34.88 5.59 -32.68
C GLY A 12 34.02 6.85 -32.57
N LEU A 13 32.92 6.80 -31.82
CA LEU A 13 32.02 7.94 -31.64
C LEU A 13 32.64 9.04 -30.77
N THR A 14 33.29 8.65 -29.66
CA THR A 14 34.03 9.58 -28.80
C THR A 14 35.21 10.21 -29.56
N SER A 15 35.91 9.43 -30.39
CA SER A 15 37.00 9.90 -31.22
C SER A 15 36.54 10.96 -32.22
N GLU A 16 35.45 10.72 -32.95
CA GLU A 16 34.85 11.70 -33.86
C GLU A 16 34.41 12.97 -33.13
N GLN A 17 33.80 12.83 -31.94
CA GLN A 17 33.39 13.97 -31.14
C GLN A 17 34.57 14.80 -30.64
N LEU A 18 35.69 14.16 -30.27
CA LEU A 18 36.93 14.84 -29.88
C LEU A 18 37.57 15.56 -31.08
N LEU A 19 37.51 14.99 -32.29
CA LEU A 19 38.02 15.62 -33.51
C LEU A 19 37.24 16.89 -33.91
N ARG A 20 35.96 16.99 -33.50
CA ARG A 20 35.13 18.19 -33.75
C ARG A 20 35.37 19.32 -32.76
N LEU A 21 36.11 19.08 -31.68
CA LEU A 21 36.44 20.11 -30.69
C LEU A 21 37.65 20.93 -31.14
N ASN A 22 37.58 22.24 -30.98
CA ASN A 22 38.70 23.11 -31.27
C ASN A 22 39.78 22.97 -30.19
N ALA A 23 40.95 22.47 -30.57
CA ALA A 23 42.07 22.24 -29.65
C ALA A 23 42.62 23.52 -29.00
N SER A 24 42.32 24.71 -29.54
CA SER A 24 42.70 25.99 -28.92
C SER A 24 41.74 26.46 -27.82
N GLU A 25 40.52 25.91 -27.76
CA GLU A 25 39.47 26.32 -26.81
C GLU A 25 39.27 25.31 -25.67
N PHE A 26 39.61 24.03 -25.89
CA PHE A 26 39.36 22.95 -24.93
C PHE A 26 40.64 22.21 -24.52
N VAL A 27 40.84 21.97 -23.23
CA VAL A 27 41.90 21.11 -22.70
C VAL A 27 41.42 19.67 -22.65
N ILE A 28 42.13 18.76 -23.33
CA ILE A 28 41.74 17.34 -23.44
C ILE A 28 42.76 16.48 -22.68
N GLY A 29 42.37 15.95 -21.52
CA GLY A 29 43.14 14.95 -20.77
C GLY A 29 42.95 13.54 -21.35
N LYS A 30 44.04 12.81 -21.59
CA LYS A 30 44.02 11.40 -22.03
C LYS A 30 45.10 10.62 -21.30
N GLU A 31 44.75 9.45 -20.78
CA GLU A 31 45.69 8.51 -20.16
C GLU A 31 45.79 7.24 -21.00
N LYS A 32 46.95 6.57 -20.96
CA LYS A 32 47.12 5.26 -21.60
C LYS A 32 46.52 4.19 -20.70
N LEU A 33 45.88 3.19 -21.29
CA LEU A 33 45.42 2.00 -20.57
C LEU A 33 46.63 1.28 -19.94
N ASP A 34 46.60 1.12 -18.62
CA ASP A 34 47.55 0.30 -17.89
C ASP A 34 47.29 -1.20 -18.14
N SER A 35 48.34 -2.01 -18.20
CA SER A 35 48.21 -3.44 -18.54
C SER A 35 47.43 -4.25 -17.50
N GLU A 36 47.52 -3.90 -16.22
CA GLU A 36 46.81 -4.58 -15.13
C GLU A 36 45.35 -4.13 -15.06
N GLU A 37 45.07 -2.84 -15.30
CA GLU A 37 43.70 -2.29 -15.27
C GLU A 37 42.92 -2.50 -16.58
N ALA A 38 43.61 -2.69 -17.71
CA ALA A 38 43.01 -2.83 -19.04
C ALA A 38 42.00 -3.98 -19.08
N ARG A 39 42.29 -5.12 -18.42
CA ARG A 39 41.37 -6.25 -18.36
C ARG A 39 40.01 -5.83 -17.80
N LYS A 40 39.99 -5.08 -16.69
CA LYS A 40 38.76 -4.64 -16.03
C LYS A 40 38.02 -3.64 -16.91
N MET A 41 38.70 -2.58 -17.36
CA MET A 41 38.08 -1.51 -18.16
C MET A 41 37.53 -2.02 -19.51
N LEU A 42 38.28 -2.88 -20.21
CA LEU A 42 37.84 -3.47 -21.48
C LEU A 42 36.72 -4.50 -21.29
N SER A 43 36.75 -5.29 -20.20
CA SER A 43 35.66 -6.23 -19.86
C SER A 43 34.35 -5.50 -19.55
N SER A 44 34.40 -4.38 -18.81
CA SER A 44 33.23 -3.52 -18.59
C SER A 44 32.71 -2.90 -19.90
N TYR A 45 33.62 -2.46 -20.79
CA TYR A 45 33.25 -1.90 -22.09
C TYR A 45 32.60 -2.94 -23.01
N ILE A 46 33.17 -4.15 -23.14
CA ILE A 46 32.54 -5.21 -23.94
C ILE A 46 31.20 -5.63 -23.34
N GLY A 47 31.08 -5.69 -22.00
CA GLY A 47 29.80 -5.93 -21.33
C GLY A 47 28.74 -4.85 -21.63
N LEU A 48 29.13 -3.58 -21.77
CA LEU A 48 28.25 -2.51 -22.23
C LEU A 48 27.79 -2.74 -23.68
N VAL A 49 28.71 -3.10 -24.58
CA VAL A 49 28.42 -3.40 -26.00
C VAL A 49 27.47 -4.59 -26.12
N THR A 50 27.75 -5.69 -25.41
CA THR A 50 26.91 -6.89 -25.41
C THR A 50 25.52 -6.61 -24.85
N ARG A 51 25.40 -5.86 -23.74
CA ARG A 51 24.09 -5.44 -23.21
C ARG A 51 23.28 -4.64 -24.24
N ARG A 52 23.94 -3.72 -24.94
CA ARG A 52 23.30 -2.93 -26.01
C ARG A 52 22.85 -3.81 -27.18
N ALA A 53 23.68 -4.77 -27.59
CA ALA A 53 23.34 -5.72 -28.64
C ALA A 53 22.13 -6.58 -28.25
N LEU A 54 22.13 -7.18 -27.05
CA LEU A 54 21.01 -7.98 -26.55
C LEU A 54 19.71 -7.18 -26.41
N LYS A 55 19.78 -5.90 -25.99
CA LYS A 55 18.61 -5.00 -25.98
C LYS A 55 18.03 -4.83 -27.38
N LEU A 56 18.88 -4.62 -28.39
CA LEU A 56 18.44 -4.46 -29.78
C LEU A 56 17.85 -5.77 -30.35
N VAL A 57 18.45 -6.92 -30.04
CA VAL A 57 17.94 -8.25 -30.45
C VAL A 57 16.57 -8.49 -29.84
N ARG A 58 16.38 -8.18 -28.55
CA ARG A 58 15.08 -8.26 -27.87
C ARG A 58 14.03 -7.36 -28.52
N GLU A 59 14.39 -6.12 -28.85
CA GLU A 59 13.50 -5.17 -29.54
C GLU A 59 13.09 -5.65 -30.94
N GLN A 60 13.95 -6.41 -31.63
CA GLN A 60 13.67 -6.94 -32.97
C GLN A 60 12.75 -8.18 -32.95
N ALA A 61 12.79 -8.98 -31.89
CA ALA A 61 12.05 -10.24 -31.78
C ALA A 61 10.53 -10.10 -31.50
N GLY A 62 9.99 -8.88 -31.38
CA GLY A 62 8.55 -8.67 -31.19
C GLY A 62 8.01 -9.13 -29.83
N THR A 63 6.74 -9.56 -29.78
CA THR A 63 6.00 -9.88 -28.54
C THR A 63 6.13 -11.33 -28.07
N GLN A 64 6.85 -12.20 -28.79
CA GLN A 64 7.04 -13.60 -28.39
C GLN A 64 8.28 -13.71 -27.51
N ASP A 65 8.05 -13.86 -26.20
CA ASP A 65 9.11 -13.87 -25.19
C ASP A 65 10.09 -15.03 -25.36
N GLU A 66 9.60 -16.22 -25.74
CA GLU A 66 10.44 -17.40 -25.95
C GLU A 66 11.39 -17.25 -27.14
N GLU A 67 10.90 -16.77 -28.29
CA GLU A 67 11.75 -16.52 -29.46
C GLU A 67 12.80 -15.44 -29.19
N ALA A 68 12.44 -14.41 -28.42
CA ALA A 68 13.36 -13.35 -28.06
C ALA A 68 14.46 -13.82 -27.09
N ILE A 69 14.14 -14.74 -26.18
CA ILE A 69 15.14 -15.37 -25.30
C ILE A 69 16.08 -16.25 -26.12
N LEU A 70 15.55 -17.09 -27.01
CA LEU A 70 16.33 -17.93 -27.93
C LEU A 70 17.29 -17.10 -28.80
N ALA A 71 16.82 -16.00 -29.38
CA ALA A 71 17.66 -15.11 -30.18
C ALA A 71 18.80 -14.47 -29.36
N GLN A 72 18.52 -14.10 -28.10
CA GLN A 72 19.54 -13.60 -27.18
C GLN A 72 20.56 -14.69 -26.79
N VAL A 73 20.11 -15.91 -26.49
CA VAL A 73 20.98 -17.06 -26.19
C VAL A 73 21.91 -17.37 -27.37
N ARG A 74 21.39 -17.40 -28.60
CA ARG A 74 22.19 -17.59 -29.82
C ARG A 74 23.24 -16.50 -29.98
N THR A 75 22.84 -15.24 -29.80
CA THR A 75 23.77 -14.10 -29.88
C THR A 75 24.90 -14.22 -28.85
N CYS A 76 24.60 -14.65 -27.62
CA CYS A 76 25.63 -14.90 -26.61
C CYS A 76 26.57 -16.05 -27.00
N ASN A 77 26.03 -17.14 -27.56
CA ASN A 77 26.84 -18.27 -28.03
C ASN A 77 27.75 -17.87 -29.21
N ASP A 78 27.31 -16.97 -30.10
CA ASP A 78 28.15 -16.42 -31.19
C ASP A 78 29.32 -15.60 -30.64
N VAL A 79 29.09 -14.82 -29.57
CA VAL A 79 30.14 -14.08 -28.86
C VAL A 79 31.13 -15.05 -28.20
N ILE A 80 30.64 -16.09 -27.52
CA ILE A 80 31.50 -17.12 -26.88
C ILE A 80 32.33 -17.85 -27.95
N ALA A 81 31.72 -18.23 -29.07
CA ALA A 81 32.42 -18.88 -30.18
C ALA A 81 33.54 -17.99 -30.77
N SER A 82 33.32 -16.68 -30.81
CA SER A 82 34.35 -15.72 -31.27
C SER A 82 35.53 -15.60 -30.29
N LEU A 83 35.36 -15.97 -29.02
CA LEU A 83 36.42 -15.99 -28.00
C LEU A 83 37.17 -17.33 -27.93
N LYS A 84 36.77 -18.33 -28.74
CA LYS A 84 37.28 -19.70 -28.69
C LYS A 84 38.80 -19.81 -28.86
N GLU A 85 39.41 -19.00 -29.73
CA GLU A 85 40.86 -19.00 -29.93
C GLU A 85 41.64 -18.49 -28.72
N SER A 86 41.03 -17.62 -27.90
CA SER A 86 41.66 -17.04 -26.69
C SER A 86 41.39 -17.85 -25.42
N LEU A 87 40.21 -18.49 -25.31
CA LEU A 87 39.83 -19.32 -24.16
C LEU A 87 40.31 -20.79 -24.29
N GLY A 88 40.55 -21.25 -25.51
CA GLY A 88 40.73 -22.67 -25.81
C GLY A 88 39.39 -23.37 -26.05
N ALA A 89 39.42 -24.49 -26.79
CA ALA A 89 38.22 -25.16 -27.27
C ALA A 89 37.38 -25.81 -26.15
N GLU A 90 38.02 -26.36 -25.12
CA GLU A 90 37.32 -27.03 -24.02
C GLU A 90 36.57 -26.03 -23.12
N GLU A 91 37.19 -24.89 -22.80
CA GLU A 91 36.59 -23.87 -21.94
C GLU A 91 35.46 -23.12 -22.65
N ALA A 92 35.61 -22.86 -23.95
CA ALA A 92 34.54 -22.27 -24.76
C ALA A 92 33.31 -23.19 -24.88
N GLU A 93 33.49 -24.51 -25.00
CA GLU A 93 32.36 -25.46 -25.04
C GLU A 93 31.68 -25.56 -23.66
N ALA A 94 32.45 -25.51 -22.57
CA ALA A 94 31.91 -25.54 -21.21
C ALA A 94 31.08 -24.29 -20.84
N LEU A 95 31.42 -23.12 -21.41
CA LEU A 95 30.74 -21.85 -21.14
C LEU A 95 29.54 -21.58 -22.06
N LYS A 96 29.31 -22.45 -23.05
CA LYS A 96 28.20 -22.34 -24.00
C LYS A 96 26.86 -22.41 -23.27
N LEU A 97 25.96 -21.48 -23.61
CA LEU A 97 24.62 -21.44 -23.03
C LEU A 97 23.73 -22.50 -23.68
N ASP A 98 22.92 -23.16 -22.83
CA ASP A 98 21.88 -24.08 -23.27
C ASP A 98 20.76 -23.33 -24.01
N GLU A 99 20.25 -23.92 -25.10
CA GLU A 99 19.25 -23.29 -25.98
C GLU A 99 17.87 -23.11 -25.32
N GLN A 100 17.60 -23.76 -24.18
CA GLN A 100 16.36 -23.60 -23.43
C GLN A 100 16.31 -22.27 -22.66
N GLY A 101 17.44 -21.57 -22.49
CA GLY A 101 17.47 -20.24 -21.86
C GLY A 101 17.04 -20.25 -20.38
N GLU A 102 17.32 -21.33 -19.67
CA GLU A 102 16.93 -21.51 -18.27
C GLU A 102 17.96 -20.94 -17.29
N VAL A 103 17.50 -20.60 -16.09
CA VAL A 103 18.36 -20.16 -14.98
C VAL A 103 18.23 -21.16 -13.84
N LEU A 104 19.34 -21.75 -13.42
CA LEU A 104 19.37 -22.61 -12.24
C LEU A 104 19.09 -21.77 -10.99
N THR A 105 18.01 -22.09 -10.28
CA THR A 105 17.57 -21.30 -9.11
C THR A 105 17.82 -22.01 -7.78
N HIS A 106 17.81 -23.34 -7.75
CA HIS A 106 17.98 -24.15 -6.55
C HIS A 106 18.29 -25.61 -6.88
N ILE A 107 18.95 -26.31 -5.95
CA ILE A 107 19.14 -27.76 -5.97
C ILE A 107 18.85 -28.27 -4.56
N TYR A 108 17.99 -29.28 -4.43
CA TYR A 108 17.74 -29.95 -3.15
C TYR A 108 17.74 -31.46 -3.33
N SER A 109 18.25 -32.17 -2.33
CA SER A 109 18.11 -33.63 -2.28
C SER A 109 16.65 -34.01 -2.04
N ARG A 110 16.16 -35.00 -2.80
CA ARG A 110 14.88 -35.67 -2.52
C ARG A 110 15.00 -36.71 -1.40
N ILE A 111 16.20 -37.04 -0.96
CA ILE A 111 16.42 -38.06 0.08
C ILE A 111 16.28 -37.39 1.45
N ASN A 112 15.46 -37.96 2.34
CA ASN A 112 15.22 -37.48 3.71
C ASN A 112 14.70 -36.02 3.82
N HIS A 113 14.12 -35.49 2.74
CA HIS A 113 13.57 -34.13 2.72
C HIS A 113 12.06 -34.17 2.48
N ILE A 114 11.30 -33.35 3.21
CA ILE A 114 9.82 -33.32 3.11
C ILE A 114 9.34 -32.99 1.68
N ARG A 115 10.18 -32.30 0.91
CA ARG A 115 9.92 -31.94 -0.50
C ARG A 115 9.91 -33.12 -1.47
N ALA A 116 10.31 -34.31 -1.02
CA ALA A 116 10.08 -35.54 -1.80
C ALA A 116 8.61 -35.95 -1.84
N PHE A 117 7.83 -35.50 -0.86
CA PHE A 117 6.42 -35.88 -0.67
C PHE A 117 5.45 -34.71 -0.89
N LYS A 118 5.96 -33.46 -0.94
CA LYS A 118 5.16 -32.24 -1.16
C LYS A 118 5.90 -31.25 -2.06
N ASP A 119 5.20 -30.74 -3.08
CA ASP A 119 5.64 -29.59 -3.88
C ASP A 119 5.50 -28.30 -3.06
N GLU A 120 6.48 -28.02 -2.20
CA GLU A 120 6.58 -26.75 -1.47
C GLU A 120 7.42 -25.73 -2.24
N LYS A 121 6.96 -24.47 -2.25
CA LYS A 121 7.66 -23.34 -2.87
C LYS A 121 9.01 -23.12 -2.19
N VAL A 122 10.05 -22.86 -3.00
CA VAL A 122 11.41 -22.62 -2.49
C VAL A 122 11.51 -21.23 -1.87
N ILE A 123 12.04 -21.20 -0.65
CA ILE A 123 12.39 -19.99 0.10
C ILE A 123 13.59 -19.32 -0.60
N ARG A 124 13.42 -18.09 -1.09
CA ARG A 124 14.48 -17.27 -1.69
C ARG A 124 14.22 -15.79 -1.40
N PRO A 125 15.26 -14.95 -1.33
CA PRO A 125 15.09 -13.49 -1.27
C PRO A 125 14.31 -12.97 -2.49
N ALA A 126 13.58 -11.86 -2.31
CA ALA A 126 12.77 -11.27 -3.37
C ALA A 126 13.65 -10.62 -4.45
N THR A 127 14.83 -10.10 -4.07
CA THR A 127 15.80 -9.57 -5.03
C THR A 127 16.77 -10.66 -5.51
N PRO A 128 17.24 -10.61 -6.78
CA PRO A 128 18.16 -11.61 -7.31
C PRO A 128 19.45 -11.75 -6.49
N LEU A 129 19.93 -12.99 -6.33
CA LEU A 129 21.22 -13.27 -5.67
C LEU A 129 22.44 -12.96 -6.55
N SER A 130 22.22 -12.66 -7.83
CA SER A 130 23.27 -12.40 -8.82
C SER A 130 23.43 -10.93 -9.20
N GLN A 131 22.57 -10.04 -8.69
CA GLN A 131 22.58 -8.61 -9.02
C GLN A 131 22.49 -7.77 -7.77
N SER A 132 23.32 -6.73 -7.69
CA SER A 132 23.24 -5.76 -6.59
C SER A 132 21.94 -4.96 -6.66
N SER A 133 21.41 -4.55 -5.52
CA SER A 133 20.13 -3.83 -5.40
C SER A 133 20.23 -2.74 -4.35
N LEU A 134 19.60 -1.59 -4.58
CA LEU A 134 19.49 -0.51 -3.59
C LEU A 134 18.14 -0.60 -2.88
N PHE A 135 18.16 -0.44 -1.56
CA PHE A 135 16.98 -0.37 -0.70
C PHE A 135 16.92 1.04 -0.10
N THR A 136 15.85 1.78 -0.39
CA THR A 136 15.61 3.16 0.05
C THR A 136 14.41 3.29 1.00
N GLY A 137 13.65 2.21 1.18
CA GLY A 137 12.42 2.20 1.99
C GLY A 137 11.19 2.70 1.23
N ALA A 138 11.22 2.68 -0.11
CA ALA A 138 10.08 3.05 -0.95
C ALA A 138 8.94 2.01 -0.90
N HIS A 139 7.69 2.44 -1.08
CA HIS A 139 6.51 1.55 -1.01
C HIS A 139 6.50 0.40 -2.01
N ALA A 140 7.17 0.58 -3.16
CA ALA A 140 7.23 -0.42 -4.22
C ALA A 140 8.46 -1.34 -4.12
N GLU A 141 9.37 -1.10 -3.18
CA GLU A 141 10.56 -1.93 -2.96
C GLU A 141 10.26 -3.07 -1.96
N PRO A 142 10.96 -4.22 -2.07
CA PRO A 142 10.90 -5.25 -1.03
C PRO A 142 11.37 -4.68 0.30
N ASN A 143 10.59 -4.91 1.35
CA ASN A 143 10.96 -4.49 2.70
C ASN A 143 12.28 -5.18 3.12
N MET A 144 13.27 -4.42 3.59
CA MET A 144 14.58 -4.95 4.02
C MET A 144 14.42 -6.05 5.07
N LEU A 145 13.50 -5.91 6.02
CA LEU A 145 13.19 -6.95 7.01
C LEU A 145 12.76 -8.27 6.35
N HIS A 146 11.91 -8.19 5.32
CA HIS A 146 11.48 -9.39 4.58
C HIS A 146 12.66 -10.05 3.88
N GLU A 147 13.51 -9.25 3.25
CA GLU A 147 14.69 -9.74 2.53
C GLU A 147 15.67 -10.44 3.49
N LEU A 148 16.00 -9.81 4.62
CA LEU A 148 16.88 -10.39 5.64
C LEU A 148 16.34 -11.73 6.18
N LYS A 149 15.02 -11.89 6.36
CA LYS A 149 14.42 -13.18 6.78
C LYS A 149 14.73 -14.30 5.78
N GLN A 150 14.58 -14.02 4.50
CA GLN A 150 14.86 -15.01 3.45
C GLN A 150 16.36 -15.28 3.35
N GLU A 151 17.19 -14.24 3.48
CA GLU A 151 18.65 -14.37 3.48
C GLU A 151 19.13 -15.26 4.63
N ILE A 152 18.65 -15.04 5.86
CA ILE A 152 18.96 -15.88 7.05
C ILE A 152 18.61 -17.35 6.79
N LEU A 153 17.41 -17.62 6.27
CA LEU A 153 16.95 -18.99 6.01
C LEU A 153 17.69 -19.66 4.83
N THR A 154 18.46 -18.95 4.02
CA THR A 154 19.12 -19.49 2.83
C THR A 154 20.65 -19.39 2.85
N SER A 155 21.23 -18.83 3.91
CA SER A 155 22.67 -18.78 4.13
C SER A 155 23.21 -20.01 4.87
N ASP A 156 24.50 -20.26 4.71
CA ASP A 156 25.27 -21.28 5.43
C ASP A 156 25.99 -20.67 6.66
N ARG A 157 26.46 -19.41 6.52
CA ARG A 157 27.07 -18.62 7.61
C ARG A 157 26.60 -17.17 7.56
N ILE A 158 26.42 -16.56 8.74
CA ILE A 158 26.02 -15.16 8.88
C ILE A 158 27.08 -14.39 9.67
N ASP A 159 27.54 -13.28 9.10
CA ASP A 159 28.48 -12.34 9.73
C ASP A 159 27.82 -10.95 9.80
N TRP A 160 27.46 -10.50 11.00
CA TRP A 160 26.81 -9.21 11.25
C TRP A 160 27.74 -8.25 11.96
N LEU A 161 27.92 -7.06 11.38
CA LEU A 161 28.67 -5.95 11.96
C LEU A 161 27.70 -4.78 12.09
N VAL A 162 27.13 -4.57 13.27
CA VAL A 162 26.06 -3.60 13.47
C VAL A 162 26.36 -2.74 14.69
N SER A 163 26.33 -1.43 14.52
CA SER A 163 26.64 -0.51 15.62
C SER A 163 25.62 -0.52 16.76
N PHE A 164 24.34 -0.77 16.49
CA PHE A 164 23.34 -0.95 17.55
C PHE A 164 22.26 -1.99 17.24
N ILE A 165 21.82 -2.68 18.30
CA ILE A 165 20.84 -3.76 18.23
C ILE A 165 19.69 -3.46 19.20
N LYS A 166 18.53 -3.09 18.65
CA LYS A 166 17.29 -2.90 19.41
C LYS A 166 16.47 -4.19 19.41
N TRP A 167 15.86 -4.52 20.54
CA TRP A 167 14.95 -5.68 20.64
C TRP A 167 13.75 -5.53 19.69
N SER A 168 13.27 -4.30 19.49
CA SER A 168 12.16 -4.02 18.58
C SER A 168 12.42 -4.47 17.14
N GLY A 169 13.67 -4.37 16.66
CA GLY A 169 14.10 -4.88 15.36
C GLY A 169 14.45 -6.37 15.38
N LEU A 170 15.23 -6.80 16.38
CA LEU A 170 15.70 -8.18 16.51
C LEU A 170 14.58 -9.21 16.65
N ARG A 171 13.55 -8.92 17.46
CA ARG A 171 12.42 -9.84 17.71
C ARG A 171 11.71 -10.27 16.43
N CYS A 172 11.74 -9.42 15.40
CA CYS A 172 11.13 -9.70 14.10
C CYS A 172 11.89 -10.79 13.32
N LEU A 173 13.17 -11.05 13.63
CA LEU A 173 14.04 -12.02 12.96
C LEU A 173 14.29 -13.30 13.79
N MET A 174 13.88 -13.31 15.06
CA MET A 174 14.28 -14.36 16.01
C MET A 174 13.89 -15.77 15.55
N GLU A 175 12.67 -15.95 15.05
CA GLU A 175 12.21 -17.26 14.55
C GLU A 175 13.10 -17.79 13.41
N GLN A 176 13.54 -16.91 12.51
CA GLN A 176 14.41 -17.29 11.40
C GLN A 176 15.83 -17.59 11.88
N LEU A 177 16.33 -16.83 12.86
CA LEU A 177 17.64 -17.07 13.47
C LEU A 177 17.67 -18.39 14.23
N GLU A 178 16.65 -18.70 15.03
CA GLU A 178 16.50 -19.98 15.73
C GLU A 178 16.51 -21.16 14.74
N GLN A 179 15.77 -21.05 13.64
CA GLN A 179 15.76 -22.09 12.59
C GLN A 179 17.14 -22.24 11.93
N PHE A 180 17.81 -21.12 11.62
CA PHE A 180 19.13 -21.10 10.99
C PHE A 180 20.22 -21.72 11.88
N THR A 181 20.23 -21.40 13.17
CA THR A 181 21.25 -21.88 14.09
C THR A 181 21.03 -23.34 14.49
N THR A 182 19.77 -23.77 14.65
CA THR A 182 19.41 -25.15 15.00
C THR A 182 19.76 -26.15 13.88
N ARG A 183 19.72 -25.73 12.61
CA ARG A 183 20.16 -26.57 11.49
C ARG A 183 21.69 -26.64 11.29
N GLY A 184 22.47 -26.03 12.19
CA GLY A 184 23.94 -26.01 12.15
C GLY A 184 24.57 -24.76 11.53
N GLY A 185 23.77 -23.75 11.16
CA GLY A 185 24.30 -22.49 10.64
C GLY A 185 25.05 -21.70 11.72
N LYS A 186 26.18 -21.08 11.36
CA LYS A 186 27.01 -20.28 12.29
C LYS A 186 26.67 -18.79 12.21
N LEU A 187 26.35 -18.18 13.35
CA LEU A 187 26.06 -16.75 13.49
C LEU A 187 27.19 -16.03 14.24
N ARG A 188 27.77 -14.99 13.64
CA ARG A 188 28.80 -14.15 14.26
C ARG A 188 28.35 -12.70 14.27
N VAL A 189 28.29 -12.08 15.45
CA VAL A 189 27.82 -10.71 15.63
C VAL A 189 28.91 -9.87 16.28
N ILE A 190 29.26 -8.74 15.66
CA ILE A 190 30.09 -7.68 16.25
C ILE A 190 29.19 -6.48 16.52
N THR A 191 29.20 -5.97 17.76
CA THR A 191 28.43 -4.80 18.18
C THR A 191 29.21 -3.93 19.18
N THR A 192 28.65 -2.79 19.57
CA THR A 192 29.22 -1.85 20.54
C THR A 192 28.16 -1.36 21.54
N THR A 193 28.62 -0.88 22.69
CA THR A 193 27.81 -0.18 23.70
C THR A 193 27.79 1.34 23.52
N TYR A 194 28.51 1.85 22.50
CA TYR A 194 28.56 3.27 22.13
C TYR A 194 27.15 3.88 21.91
N MET A 195 26.89 5.05 22.52
CA MET A 195 25.62 5.83 22.49
C MET A 195 24.36 5.16 23.08
N GLU A 196 24.48 4.11 23.92
CA GLU A 196 23.35 3.48 24.64
C GLU A 196 22.19 2.99 23.73
N ALA A 197 22.45 2.72 22.45
CA ALA A 197 21.42 2.33 21.50
C ALA A 197 21.18 0.80 21.41
N THR A 198 22.01 -0.03 22.05
CA THR A 198 21.83 -1.49 22.07
C THR A 198 21.05 -1.92 23.31
N ASP A 199 19.97 -2.68 23.13
CA ASP A 199 19.15 -3.16 24.24
C ASP A 199 19.79 -4.40 24.88
N TYR A 200 19.92 -4.41 26.21
CA TYR A 200 20.43 -5.56 26.98
C TYR A 200 19.70 -6.87 26.62
N LYS A 201 18.37 -6.82 26.57
CA LYS A 201 17.52 -7.95 26.19
C LYS A 201 17.87 -8.51 24.81
N ALA A 202 18.27 -7.67 23.86
CA ALA A 202 18.60 -8.14 22.51
C ALA A 202 19.87 -8.99 22.49
N ILE A 203 20.90 -8.61 23.26
CA ILE A 203 22.13 -9.39 23.39
C ILE A 203 21.85 -10.71 24.11
N GLN A 204 21.09 -10.66 25.21
CA GLN A 204 20.76 -11.84 26.00
C GLN A 204 19.97 -12.89 25.19
N GLU A 205 19.05 -12.46 24.33
CA GLU A 205 18.28 -13.40 23.51
C GLU A 205 19.10 -13.94 22.32
N LEU A 206 19.99 -13.14 21.73
CA LEU A 206 20.93 -13.64 20.71
C LEU A 206 21.89 -14.68 21.29
N SER A 207 22.40 -14.47 22.51
CA SER A 207 23.38 -15.38 23.12
C SER A 207 22.78 -16.74 23.50
N LYS A 208 21.44 -16.86 23.58
CA LYS A 208 20.74 -18.14 23.83
C LYS A 208 20.70 -19.04 22.60
N LEU A 209 20.95 -18.49 21.41
CA LEU A 209 20.90 -19.26 20.16
C LEU A 209 22.10 -20.21 20.06
N PRO A 210 21.93 -21.47 19.60
CA PRO A 210 23.05 -22.36 19.35
C PRO A 210 23.97 -21.78 18.26
N ASN A 211 25.23 -22.23 18.19
CA ASN A 211 26.19 -21.83 17.14
C ASN A 211 26.35 -20.31 16.93
N THR A 212 26.13 -19.52 17.99
CA THR A 212 26.15 -18.05 17.95
C THR A 212 27.28 -17.50 18.80
N GLU A 213 28.09 -16.62 18.20
CA GLU A 213 29.20 -15.92 18.86
C GLU A 213 28.96 -14.41 18.77
N ILE A 214 28.99 -13.71 19.92
CA ILE A 214 28.78 -12.27 19.98
C ILE A 214 30.04 -11.63 20.56
N LYS A 215 30.60 -10.65 19.84
CA LYS A 215 31.69 -9.82 20.34
C LYS A 215 31.26 -8.36 20.51
N ILE A 216 31.54 -7.80 21.68
CA ILE A 216 31.10 -6.46 22.09
C ILE A 216 32.32 -5.58 22.37
N SER A 217 32.32 -4.36 21.84
CA SER A 217 33.23 -3.31 22.29
C SER A 217 32.57 -2.50 23.41
N TYR A 218 33.28 -2.41 24.54
CA TYR A 218 32.87 -1.65 25.73
C TYR A 218 33.56 -0.28 25.85
N ASP A 219 34.44 0.06 24.89
CA ASP A 219 35.21 1.31 24.90
C ASP A 219 34.40 2.42 24.21
N THR A 220 33.87 3.35 25.01
CA THR A 220 33.05 4.49 24.54
C THR A 220 33.86 5.63 23.93
N ASP A 221 35.18 5.68 24.18
CA ASP A 221 35.99 6.87 23.90
C ASP A 221 36.95 6.70 22.71
N ARG A 222 37.41 5.47 22.42
CA ARG A 222 38.46 5.22 21.40
C ARG A 222 38.00 4.54 20.11
N THR A 223 36.99 3.66 20.16
CA THR A 223 36.53 2.87 19.00
C THR A 223 35.12 3.28 18.55
N ARG A 224 35.04 4.19 17.57
CA ARG A 224 33.77 4.60 16.94
C ARG A 224 33.32 3.58 15.88
N LEU A 225 32.84 2.42 16.31
CA LEU A 225 32.21 1.47 15.40
C LEU A 225 30.83 1.98 14.98
N HIS A 226 30.74 2.53 13.76
CA HIS A 226 29.49 2.96 13.13
C HIS A 226 29.12 2.18 11.86
N ALA A 227 29.80 1.05 11.65
CA ALA A 227 29.56 0.19 10.50
C ALA A 227 28.24 -0.59 10.65
N LYS A 228 27.58 -0.81 9.53
CA LYS A 228 26.31 -1.52 9.41
C LYS A 228 26.39 -2.40 8.18
N ALA A 229 26.75 -3.66 8.41
CA ALA A 229 26.93 -4.65 7.38
C ALA A 229 26.28 -5.97 7.81
N TYR A 230 25.42 -6.51 6.96
CA TYR A 230 24.81 -7.82 7.13
C TYR A 230 25.31 -8.73 6.01
N VAL A 231 26.14 -9.72 6.33
CA VAL A 231 26.75 -10.61 5.34
C VAL A 231 26.18 -12.02 5.47
N PHE A 232 25.69 -12.55 4.35
CA PHE A 232 25.06 -13.85 4.24
C PHE A 232 25.86 -14.72 3.27
N LYS A 233 26.64 -15.64 3.83
CA LYS A 233 27.57 -16.46 3.07
C LYS A 233 26.94 -17.75 2.62
N ARG A 234 27.27 -18.13 1.39
CA ARG A 234 26.80 -19.35 0.76
C ARG A 234 27.96 -20.07 0.10
N ASP A 235 28.09 -21.35 0.37
CA ASP A 235 29.16 -22.18 -0.21
C ASP A 235 29.00 -22.35 -1.73
N THR A 236 27.82 -22.00 -2.26
CA THR A 236 27.50 -21.98 -3.69
C THR A 236 28.12 -20.81 -4.47
N GLY A 237 28.82 -19.88 -3.82
CA GLY A 237 29.41 -18.69 -4.47
C GLY A 237 28.37 -17.63 -4.84
N PHE A 238 27.26 -17.57 -4.08
CA PHE A 238 26.20 -16.56 -4.16
C PHE A 238 26.08 -15.80 -2.83
N THR A 239 27.22 -15.43 -2.26
CA THR A 239 27.27 -14.60 -1.05
C THR A 239 26.67 -13.23 -1.32
N THR A 240 25.96 -12.70 -0.33
CA THR A 240 25.34 -11.37 -0.38
C THR A 240 25.74 -10.57 0.85
N ALA A 241 25.93 -9.26 0.68
CA ALA A 241 26.18 -8.34 1.78
C ALA A 241 25.31 -7.09 1.64
N TYR A 242 24.69 -6.66 2.73
CA TYR A 242 23.90 -5.44 2.80
C TYR A 242 24.71 -4.40 3.59
N VAL A 243 25.10 -3.32 2.94
CA VAL A 243 25.91 -2.25 3.54
C VAL A 243 25.17 -0.93 3.40
N GLY A 244 25.02 -0.20 4.50
CA GLY A 244 24.22 1.02 4.46
C GLY A 244 24.09 1.76 5.78
N SER A 245 22.96 2.45 5.92
CA SER A 245 22.61 3.24 7.10
C SER A 245 21.69 2.51 8.09
N SER A 246 21.13 1.35 7.71
CA SER A 246 20.23 0.59 8.59
C SER A 246 20.94 -0.18 9.69
N ASN A 247 20.54 0.09 10.93
CA ASN A 247 20.89 -0.75 12.08
C ASN A 247 19.78 -1.77 12.38
N LEU A 248 20.01 -2.65 13.37
CA LEU A 248 19.01 -3.65 13.76
C LEU A 248 17.96 -3.03 14.70
N SER A 249 17.12 -2.15 14.16
CA SER A 249 15.99 -1.52 14.86
C SER A 249 14.74 -1.55 13.98
N ASN A 250 13.56 -1.45 14.59
CA ASN A 250 12.33 -1.44 13.80
C ASN A 250 12.33 -0.31 12.74
N PRO A 251 12.62 0.96 13.08
CA PRO A 251 12.60 2.02 12.09
C PRO A 251 13.56 1.74 10.93
N ALA A 252 14.81 1.40 11.23
CA ALA A 252 15.84 1.19 10.22
C ALA A 252 15.57 0.00 9.27
N LEU A 253 14.86 -1.04 9.73
CA LEU A 253 14.58 -2.22 8.91
C LEU A 253 13.26 -2.13 8.12
N THR A 254 12.38 -1.16 8.45
CA THR A 254 11.01 -1.15 7.91
C THR A 254 10.47 0.22 7.47
N SER A 255 10.75 1.33 8.17
CA SER A 255 10.14 2.66 7.91
C SER A 255 11.13 3.78 7.64
N GLY A 256 12.40 3.58 7.99
CA GLY A 256 13.44 4.59 7.87
C GLY A 256 13.71 4.89 6.41
N LEU A 257 13.99 6.17 6.12
CA LEU A 257 14.59 6.58 4.86
C LEU A 257 16.08 6.20 4.93
N GLU A 258 16.35 4.92 4.76
CA GLU A 258 17.68 4.34 4.88
C GLU A 258 18.17 3.96 3.50
N TRP A 259 19.46 4.11 3.24
CA TRP A 259 20.07 3.66 2.00
C TRP A 259 20.91 2.43 2.30
N ASN A 260 20.50 1.28 1.77
CA ASN A 260 21.24 0.03 1.91
C ASN A 260 21.50 -0.56 0.53
N LEU A 261 22.78 -0.75 0.22
CA LEU A 261 23.20 -1.42 -0.97
C LEU A 261 23.39 -2.90 -0.66
N LYS A 262 22.60 -3.76 -1.30
CA LYS A 262 22.89 -5.18 -1.44
C LYS A 262 23.96 -5.34 -2.50
N VAL A 263 25.12 -5.85 -2.10
CA VAL A 263 26.21 -6.27 -2.97
C VAL A 263 26.17 -7.79 -3.09
N THR A 264 26.35 -8.30 -4.30
CA THR A 264 26.36 -9.76 -4.55
C THR A 264 27.71 -10.22 -5.08
N GLU A 265 28.07 -11.47 -4.79
CA GLU A 265 29.35 -12.06 -5.19
C GLU A 265 29.52 -12.10 -6.72
N LYS A 266 28.42 -12.31 -7.46
CA LYS A 266 28.44 -12.37 -8.92
C LYS A 266 28.57 -11.01 -9.60
N ASP A 267 28.15 -9.94 -8.94
CA ASP A 267 28.20 -8.59 -9.48
C ASP A 267 29.47 -7.83 -9.04
N SER A 268 29.92 -8.04 -7.80
CA SER A 268 31.09 -7.35 -7.27
C SER A 268 31.92 -8.21 -6.30
N TYR A 269 32.66 -9.16 -6.87
CA TYR A 269 33.51 -10.09 -6.12
C TYR A 269 34.56 -9.38 -5.24
N ASP A 270 35.28 -8.38 -5.80
CA ASP A 270 36.34 -7.65 -5.08
C ASP A 270 35.80 -6.91 -3.84
N VAL A 271 34.59 -6.35 -3.94
CA VAL A 271 33.95 -5.63 -2.84
C VAL A 271 33.59 -6.58 -1.70
N LEU A 272 33.02 -7.76 -2.02
CA LEU A 272 32.72 -8.76 -1.00
C LEU A 272 33.98 -9.30 -0.32
N ASN A 273 35.04 -9.57 -1.08
CA ASN A 273 36.32 -10.00 -0.50
C ASN A 273 36.88 -8.95 0.46
N LYS A 274 36.77 -7.66 0.12
CA LYS A 274 37.19 -6.57 1.00
C LYS A 274 36.32 -6.48 2.26
N ILE A 275 35.00 -6.65 2.15
CA ILE A 275 34.08 -6.71 3.30
C ILE A 275 34.47 -7.87 4.22
N ASP A 276 34.73 -9.04 3.65
CA ASP A 276 35.13 -10.24 4.38
C ASP A 276 36.46 -10.08 5.12
N ALA A 277 37.47 -9.53 4.45
CA ALA A 277 38.76 -9.22 5.06
C ALA A 277 38.62 -8.20 6.19
N THR A 278 37.78 -7.18 5.99
CA THR A 278 37.53 -6.13 7.01
C THR A 278 36.79 -6.70 8.22
N PHE A 279 35.77 -7.53 8.00
CA PHE A 279 35.06 -8.21 9.08
C PHE A 279 36.01 -9.12 9.87
N ALA A 280 36.86 -9.89 9.18
CA ALA A 280 37.86 -10.74 9.83
C ALA A 280 38.87 -9.93 10.66
N SER A 281 39.25 -8.74 10.20
CA SER A 281 40.10 -7.82 10.97
C SER A 281 39.43 -7.40 12.28
N TYR A 282 38.18 -6.93 12.24
CA TYR A 282 37.46 -6.55 13.46
C TYR A 282 37.17 -7.74 14.37
N TRP A 283 36.84 -8.89 13.80
CA TRP A 283 36.56 -10.10 14.55
C TRP A 283 37.76 -10.55 15.39
N ASN A 284 38.99 -10.29 14.94
CA ASN A 284 40.22 -10.67 15.64
C ASN A 284 40.87 -9.51 16.40
N ASP A 285 40.23 -8.33 16.43
CA ASP A 285 40.72 -7.19 17.20
C ASP A 285 40.45 -7.39 18.70
N ARG A 286 41.44 -7.03 19.53
CA ARG A 286 41.39 -7.15 20.99
C ARG A 286 40.38 -6.18 21.63
N ALA A 287 39.97 -5.14 20.91
CA ALA A 287 38.96 -4.17 21.36
C ALA A 287 37.54 -4.77 21.45
N PHE A 288 37.28 -5.91 20.78
CA PHE A 288 36.00 -6.62 20.83
C PHE A 288 36.14 -7.89 21.66
N LYS A 289 35.48 -7.92 22.83
CA LYS A 289 35.50 -9.07 23.73
C LYS A 289 34.34 -10.00 23.41
N LEU A 290 34.58 -11.32 23.50
CA LEU A 290 33.50 -12.30 23.43
C LEU A 290 32.59 -12.12 24.64
N PHE A 291 31.28 -12.13 24.44
CA PHE A 291 30.28 -12.09 25.50
C PHE A 291 29.85 -13.51 25.87
N ASP A 292 30.06 -13.91 27.12
CA ASP A 292 29.56 -15.17 27.66
C ASP A 292 28.35 -14.93 28.56
N PRO A 293 27.15 -15.44 28.21
CA PRO A 293 25.94 -15.25 29.03
C PRO A 293 25.98 -16.04 30.36
N THR A 294 26.95 -16.93 30.56
CA THR A 294 27.10 -17.71 31.80
C THR A 294 28.09 -17.11 32.80
N ASP A 295 28.82 -16.06 32.40
CA ASP A 295 29.74 -15.33 33.26
C ASP A 295 29.06 -14.08 33.85
N GLU A 296 28.83 -14.10 35.18
CA GLU A 296 28.21 -12.98 35.90
C GLU A 296 29.00 -11.66 35.73
N THR A 297 30.31 -11.73 35.49
CA THR A 297 31.15 -10.53 35.33
C THR A 297 30.93 -9.82 33.99
N ASP A 298 30.61 -10.56 32.92
CA ASP A 298 30.29 -10.02 31.60
C ASP A 298 28.90 -9.36 31.60
N GLU A 299 27.93 -9.96 32.31
CA GLU A 299 26.60 -9.40 32.52
C GLU A 299 26.65 -8.08 33.30
N GLU A 300 27.39 -8.05 34.41
CA GLU A 300 27.60 -6.83 35.19
C GLU A 300 28.31 -5.74 34.36
N MET A 301 29.33 -6.10 33.58
CA MET A 301 30.06 -5.15 32.73
C MET A 301 29.16 -4.50 31.67
N LEU A 302 28.28 -5.29 31.04
CA LEU A 302 27.32 -4.80 30.05
C LEU A 302 26.27 -3.88 30.70
N LEU A 303 25.70 -4.28 31.84
CA LEU A 303 24.73 -3.47 32.58
C LEU A 303 25.32 -2.15 33.08
N LEU A 304 26.57 -2.15 33.54
CA LEU A 304 27.26 -0.98 34.07
C LEU A 304 27.66 -0.01 32.95
N ALA A 305 28.04 -0.53 31.77
CA ALA A 305 28.28 0.28 30.57
C ALA A 305 27.00 0.96 30.04
N LEU A 306 25.84 0.30 30.11
CA LEU A 306 24.54 0.85 29.69
C LEU A 306 23.89 1.79 30.71
N ARG A 307 24.38 1.87 31.96
CA ARG A 307 23.83 2.74 33.03
C ARG A 307 24.53 4.08 33.19
N LYS A 308 25.79 4.23 32.74
CA LYS A 308 26.64 5.39 33.03
C LYS A 308 26.28 6.69 32.26
N GLY A 309 25.40 6.66 31.25
CA GLY A 309 25.04 7.85 30.44
C GLY A 309 23.63 8.42 30.67
N LYS A 310 22.80 7.82 31.54
CA LYS A 310 21.38 8.21 31.76
C LYS A 310 21.11 9.61 32.36
N SER A 311 22.12 10.46 32.61
CA SER A 311 21.96 11.66 33.46
C SER A 311 22.07 13.02 32.74
N ALA A 312 21.85 13.11 31.43
CA ALA A 312 21.81 14.42 30.77
C ALA A 312 21.01 14.38 29.45
N ARG A 313 19.74 14.81 29.50
CA ARG A 313 19.02 15.61 28.48
C ARG A 313 17.51 15.56 28.74
N ASP A 314 17.03 16.58 29.42
CA ASP A 314 15.68 17.11 29.24
C ASP A 314 15.83 18.62 29.01
N GLU A 315 14.90 19.18 28.23
CA GLU A 315 14.74 20.57 27.79
C GLU A 315 15.22 20.88 26.36
N GLU A 316 14.24 20.95 25.44
CA GLU A 316 14.00 22.16 24.67
C GLU A 316 12.57 22.17 24.10
N GLY A 317 11.90 23.32 24.25
CA GLY A 317 10.49 23.51 23.93
C GLY A 317 10.18 23.65 22.44
N LEU A 318 8.96 23.29 22.08
CA LEU A 318 8.44 23.42 20.72
C LEU A 318 7.64 24.73 20.57
N SER A 319 8.14 25.61 19.70
CA SER A 319 7.37 26.66 19.04
C SER A 319 7.21 26.27 17.57
N PHE A 320 6.00 26.41 17.02
CA PHE A 320 5.81 26.42 15.58
C PHE A 320 4.68 27.40 15.18
N PRO A 321 4.98 28.46 14.41
CA PRO A 321 4.03 29.14 13.55
C PRO A 321 4.24 28.61 12.12
N PHE A 322 3.55 27.53 11.75
CA PHE A 322 3.51 27.10 10.34
C PHE A 322 2.08 27.14 9.82
N GLU A 323 1.96 27.58 8.56
CA GLU A 323 0.72 27.52 7.80
C GLU A 323 0.34 26.05 7.55
N ILE A 324 -0.84 25.65 8.03
CA ILE A 324 -1.34 24.28 7.87
C ILE A 324 -1.82 24.12 6.42
N HIS A 325 -1.20 23.20 5.67
CA HIS A 325 -1.66 22.75 4.36
C HIS A 325 -2.29 21.36 4.46
N PRO A 326 -3.35 21.06 3.68
CA PRO A 326 -3.95 19.73 3.68
C PRO A 326 -2.98 18.72 3.06
N TYR A 327 -2.80 17.58 3.71
CA TYR A 327 -2.05 16.45 3.16
C TYR A 327 -2.72 15.87 1.91
N ASP A 328 -2.00 15.15 1.07
CA ASP A 328 -2.56 14.62 -0.20
C ASP A 328 -3.79 13.73 -0.01
N TYR A 329 -3.87 12.94 1.07
CA TYR A 329 -5.08 12.15 1.37
C TYR A 329 -6.26 13.03 1.80
N GLN A 330 -6.00 14.15 2.49
CA GLN A 330 -7.04 15.12 2.84
C GLN A 330 -7.53 15.81 1.58
N LYS A 331 -6.63 16.12 0.62
CA LYS A 331 -7.02 16.60 -0.71
C LYS A 331 -7.87 15.57 -1.46
N GLU A 332 -7.50 14.29 -1.44
CA GLU A 332 -8.31 13.20 -2.04
C GLU A 332 -9.73 13.15 -1.44
N ILE A 333 -9.86 13.28 -0.12
CA ILE A 333 -11.18 13.32 0.53
C ILE A 333 -11.96 14.57 0.13
N LEU A 334 -11.31 15.73 0.11
CA LEU A 334 -11.94 16.98 -0.29
C LEU A 334 -12.40 16.92 -1.76
N GLU A 335 -11.63 16.28 -2.63
CA GLU A 335 -11.98 16.04 -4.03
C GLU A 335 -13.16 15.07 -4.16
N LYS A 336 -13.19 13.98 -3.37
CA LYS A 336 -14.33 13.06 -3.29
C LYS A 336 -15.60 13.77 -2.83
N LEU A 337 -15.51 14.58 -1.78
CA LEU A 337 -16.63 15.37 -1.26
C LEU A 337 -17.11 16.38 -2.30
N GLU A 338 -16.20 17.00 -3.04
CA GLU A 338 -16.53 17.90 -4.14
C GLU A 338 -17.22 17.15 -5.29
N ALA A 339 -16.70 15.99 -5.70
CA ALA A 339 -17.31 15.15 -6.73
C ALA A 339 -18.74 14.73 -6.36
N GLN A 340 -18.98 14.34 -5.10
CA GLN A 340 -20.35 14.05 -4.62
C GLN A 340 -21.29 15.25 -4.80
N ARG A 341 -20.81 16.47 -4.52
CA ARG A 341 -21.64 17.69 -4.59
C ARG A 341 -21.83 18.19 -6.01
N THR A 342 -20.78 18.21 -6.82
CA THR A 342 -20.80 18.81 -8.17
C THR A 342 -21.31 17.86 -9.24
N LEU A 343 -20.94 16.57 -9.17
CA LEU A 343 -21.32 15.58 -10.20
C LEU A 343 -22.67 14.92 -9.89
N HIS A 344 -22.92 14.63 -8.61
CA HIS A 344 -24.10 13.87 -8.17
C HIS A 344 -25.16 14.72 -7.45
N GLY A 345 -24.86 15.98 -7.13
CA GLY A 345 -25.77 16.86 -6.38
C GLY A 345 -25.97 16.44 -4.92
N ARG A 346 -25.10 15.57 -4.38
CA ARG A 346 -25.24 14.96 -3.05
C ARG A 346 -24.57 15.85 -2.00
N THR A 347 -25.37 16.43 -1.12
CA THR A 347 -24.89 17.36 -0.08
C THR A 347 -24.78 16.76 1.32
N ARG A 348 -25.29 15.53 1.51
CA ARG A 348 -25.18 14.75 2.74
C ARG A 348 -24.08 13.71 2.56
N ASN A 349 -22.95 13.89 3.24
CA ASN A 349 -21.76 13.08 3.01
C ASN A 349 -21.22 12.49 4.32
N LEU A 350 -20.88 11.21 4.31
CA LEU A 350 -20.23 10.51 5.41
C LEU A 350 -18.74 10.29 5.09
N VAL A 351 -17.86 10.79 5.94
CA VAL A 351 -16.42 10.53 5.88
C VAL A 351 -16.05 9.54 6.98
N VAL A 352 -15.52 8.40 6.55
CA VAL A 352 -15.00 7.35 7.43
C VAL A 352 -13.50 7.52 7.56
N ALA A 353 -13.00 7.69 8.76
CA ALA A 353 -11.61 8.05 8.97
C ALA A 353 -11.11 7.53 10.32
N ALA A 354 -10.03 6.75 10.31
CA ALA A 354 -9.44 6.19 11.53
C ALA A 354 -9.19 7.27 12.60
N THR A 355 -9.24 6.88 13.88
CA THR A 355 -8.99 7.85 14.96
C THR A 355 -7.55 8.40 14.86
N GLY A 356 -7.38 9.72 15.01
CA GLY A 356 -6.06 10.38 14.92
C GLY A 356 -5.64 10.92 13.55
N VAL A 357 -6.38 10.65 12.46
CA VAL A 357 -6.00 11.05 11.09
C VAL A 357 -6.43 12.47 10.66
N GLY A 358 -6.86 13.30 11.61
CA GLY A 358 -7.26 14.68 11.34
C GLY A 358 -8.66 14.85 10.71
N LYS A 359 -9.67 14.08 11.17
CA LYS A 359 -11.10 14.26 10.77
C LYS A 359 -11.55 15.72 10.83
N THR A 360 -11.20 16.39 11.93
CA THR A 360 -11.46 17.81 12.17
C THR A 360 -10.75 18.73 11.17
N VAL A 361 -9.54 18.38 10.73
CA VAL A 361 -8.79 19.17 9.75
C VAL A 361 -9.49 19.12 8.39
N VAL A 362 -9.97 17.94 7.98
CA VAL A 362 -10.75 17.77 6.75
C VAL A 362 -12.02 18.62 6.78
N SER A 363 -12.81 18.54 7.86
CA SER A 363 -14.05 19.32 7.96
C SER A 363 -13.81 20.83 8.00
N ALA A 364 -12.69 21.29 8.58
CA ALA A 364 -12.30 22.69 8.57
C ALA A 364 -11.89 23.19 7.17
N PHE A 365 -11.10 22.43 6.41
CA PHE A 365 -10.75 22.79 5.03
C PHE A 365 -11.97 22.75 4.08
N ASP A 366 -12.86 21.77 4.28
CA ASP A 366 -14.10 21.65 3.53
C ASP A 366 -15.02 22.86 3.78
N PHE A 367 -15.20 23.22 5.06
CA PHE A 367 -15.91 24.43 5.44
C PHE A 367 -15.24 25.71 4.91
N LYS A 368 -13.90 25.80 4.94
CA LYS A 368 -13.17 26.94 4.37
C LYS A 368 -13.50 27.14 2.89
N LYS A 369 -13.52 26.06 2.10
CA LYS A 369 -13.89 26.10 0.68
C LYS A 369 -15.36 26.51 0.48
N PHE A 370 -16.26 26.05 1.35
CA PHE A 370 -17.65 26.48 1.34
C PHE A 370 -17.81 27.98 1.69
N ALA A 371 -17.12 28.44 2.73
CA ALA A 371 -17.17 29.82 3.22
C ALA A 371 -16.54 30.83 2.25
N GLN A 372 -15.62 30.41 1.37
CA GLN A 372 -15.11 31.26 0.28
C GLN A 372 -16.24 31.73 -0.66
N ASN A 373 -17.23 30.87 -0.91
CA ASN A 373 -18.40 31.23 -1.71
C ASN A 373 -19.50 31.91 -0.87
N GLN A 374 -19.48 31.73 0.46
CA GLN A 374 -20.48 32.25 1.41
C GLN A 374 -19.83 32.71 2.74
N PRO A 375 -19.32 33.96 2.80
CA PRO A 375 -18.53 34.43 3.95
C PRO A 375 -19.28 34.44 5.30
N ASN A 376 -20.61 34.59 5.25
CA ASN A 376 -21.49 34.62 6.42
C ASN A 376 -22.17 33.26 6.70
N ALA A 377 -21.62 32.16 6.17
CA ALA A 377 -22.15 30.82 6.39
C ALA A 377 -22.23 30.47 7.88
N LYS A 378 -23.40 29.95 8.29
CA LYS A 378 -23.63 29.50 9.66
C LYS A 378 -23.24 28.03 9.85
N LEU A 379 -22.43 27.76 10.86
CA LEU A 379 -21.85 26.44 11.15
C LEU A 379 -22.38 25.89 12.48
N LEU A 380 -22.81 24.64 12.49
CA LEU A 380 -23.05 23.85 13.70
C LEU A 380 -22.10 22.66 13.73
N PHE A 381 -21.22 22.60 14.73
CA PHE A 381 -20.35 21.46 14.98
C PHE A 381 -20.83 20.73 16.23
N VAL A 382 -21.14 19.44 16.09
CA VAL A 382 -21.69 18.61 17.17
C VAL A 382 -20.75 17.46 17.48
N ALA A 383 -20.43 17.30 18.76
CA ALA A 383 -19.69 16.15 19.27
C ALA A 383 -20.25 15.74 20.64
N HIS A 384 -19.86 14.56 21.13
CA HIS A 384 -20.39 14.02 22.38
C HIS A 384 -19.59 14.44 23.64
N ARG A 385 -18.40 15.04 23.49
CA ARG A 385 -17.50 15.40 24.60
C ARG A 385 -16.96 16.83 24.50
N GLU A 386 -16.72 17.43 25.66
CA GLU A 386 -16.20 18.80 25.79
C GLU A 386 -14.79 18.95 25.23
N GLU A 387 -13.89 17.99 25.48
CA GLU A 387 -12.49 18.07 25.03
C GLU A 387 -12.41 18.07 23.49
N ILE A 388 -13.23 17.24 22.83
CA ILE A 388 -13.31 17.16 21.36
C ILE A 388 -13.81 18.48 20.78
N LEU A 389 -14.80 19.12 21.42
CA LEU A 389 -15.33 20.40 20.97
C LEU A 389 -14.28 21.52 21.07
N LYS A 390 -13.51 21.58 22.16
CA LYS A 390 -12.42 22.55 22.35
C LYS A 390 -11.35 22.39 21.27
N GLN A 391 -10.85 21.16 21.11
CA GLN A 391 -9.84 20.84 20.10
C GLN A 391 -10.33 21.14 18.68
N SER A 392 -11.61 20.86 18.40
CA SER A 392 -12.20 21.09 17.09
C SER A 392 -12.33 22.56 16.76
N ARG A 393 -12.81 23.37 17.70
CA ARG A 393 -12.88 24.82 17.55
C ARG A 393 -11.51 25.43 17.28
N ASP A 394 -10.50 25.03 18.06
CA ASP A 394 -9.15 25.56 17.91
C ASP A 394 -8.55 25.20 16.54
N THR A 395 -8.80 23.97 16.05
CA THR A 395 -8.41 23.54 14.69
C THR A 395 -9.03 24.42 13.60
N PHE A 396 -10.33 24.73 13.70
CA PHE A 396 -11.02 25.62 12.77
C PHE A 396 -10.41 27.04 12.78
N ARG A 397 -10.09 27.58 13.97
CA ARG A 397 -9.43 28.89 14.12
C ARG A 397 -8.10 28.95 13.39
N TYR A 398 -7.27 27.92 13.51
CA TYR A 398 -5.98 27.86 12.83
C TYR A 398 -6.10 27.80 11.30
N ILE A 399 -6.99 26.96 10.76
CA ILE A 399 -7.13 26.74 9.31
C ILE A 399 -7.79 27.93 8.60
N LEU A 400 -8.77 28.56 9.26
CA LEU A 400 -9.45 29.77 8.77
C LEU A 400 -8.63 31.05 9.01
N LYS A 401 -7.54 30.96 9.80
CA LYS A 401 -6.72 32.11 10.23
C LYS A 401 -7.56 33.18 10.96
N ASP A 402 -8.51 32.75 11.79
CA ASP A 402 -9.39 33.61 12.58
C ASP A 402 -9.49 33.09 14.02
N LEU A 403 -8.79 33.74 14.96
CA LEU A 403 -8.79 33.37 16.38
C LEU A 403 -10.13 33.62 17.08
N ASN A 404 -11.00 34.44 16.50
CA ASN A 404 -12.34 34.73 17.02
C ASN A 404 -13.39 33.75 16.46
N PHE A 405 -13.00 32.79 15.64
CA PHE A 405 -13.93 31.86 15.03
C PHE A 405 -14.50 30.84 16.02
N GLY A 406 -15.83 30.75 16.09
CA GLY A 406 -16.53 29.68 16.78
C GLY A 406 -16.74 29.90 18.28
N GLU A 407 -17.97 29.65 18.74
CA GLU A 407 -18.41 29.71 20.14
C GLU A 407 -18.56 28.29 20.72
N LEU A 408 -18.31 28.13 22.01
CA LEU A 408 -18.37 26.82 22.69
C LEU A 408 -19.56 26.77 23.65
N GLN A 409 -20.42 25.75 23.51
CA GLN A 409 -21.58 25.53 24.37
C GLN A 409 -21.56 24.10 24.94
N VAL A 410 -20.88 23.93 26.08
CA VAL A 410 -20.75 22.65 26.78
C VAL A 410 -20.24 22.90 28.21
N GLY A 411 -20.71 22.09 29.17
CA GLY A 411 -20.30 22.23 30.57
C GLY A 411 -20.61 23.63 31.11
N ASN A 412 -19.58 24.32 31.60
CA ASN A 412 -19.69 25.69 32.13
C ASN A 412 -19.55 26.79 31.07
N HIS A 413 -19.30 26.45 29.80
CA HIS A 413 -19.16 27.41 28.73
C HIS A 413 -20.51 27.75 28.10
N GLN A 414 -20.81 29.05 27.98
CA GLN A 414 -22.02 29.58 27.35
C GLN A 414 -21.65 30.43 26.13
N ALA A 415 -22.21 30.08 24.97
CA ALA A 415 -22.04 30.75 23.71
C ALA A 415 -22.82 32.06 23.67
N GLN A 416 -22.18 33.12 23.17
CA GLN A 416 -22.81 34.44 22.99
C GLN A 416 -23.48 34.60 21.62
N SER A 417 -23.08 33.77 20.65
CA SER A 417 -23.66 33.71 19.31
C SER A 417 -23.95 32.27 18.91
N LEU A 418 -24.98 32.11 18.07
CA LEU A 418 -25.38 30.82 17.49
C LEU A 418 -24.88 30.64 16.05
N ASP A 419 -24.24 31.64 15.43
CA ASP A 419 -23.89 31.57 14.01
C ASP A 419 -22.80 30.52 13.71
N ARG A 420 -21.87 30.29 14.64
CA ARG A 420 -20.73 29.38 14.49
C ARG A 420 -20.56 28.61 15.79
N LEU A 421 -21.37 27.59 16.01
CA LEU A 421 -21.56 26.97 17.31
C LEU A 421 -20.91 25.59 17.41
N PHE A 422 -20.09 25.36 18.43
CA PHE A 422 -19.53 24.07 18.81
C PHE A 422 -20.23 23.59 20.09
N ILE A 423 -21.09 22.57 19.96
CA ILE A 423 -22.04 22.19 21.02
C ILE A 423 -22.08 20.68 21.26
N SER A 424 -22.34 20.27 22.50
CA SER A 424 -22.61 18.86 22.81
C SER A 424 -24.05 18.48 22.48
N ILE A 425 -24.30 17.21 22.12
CA ILE A 425 -25.68 16.75 21.86
C ILE A 425 -26.60 16.91 23.08
N GLN A 426 -26.04 16.79 24.29
CA GLN A 426 -26.77 16.99 25.55
C GLN A 426 -27.13 18.46 25.73
N SER A 427 -26.17 19.36 25.53
CA SER A 427 -26.37 20.81 25.62
C SER A 427 -27.40 21.29 24.60
N LEU A 428 -27.33 20.80 23.36
CA LEU A 428 -28.29 21.13 22.30
C LEU A 428 -29.73 20.79 22.68
N ASN A 429 -29.93 19.59 23.23
CA ASN A 429 -31.24 19.14 23.69
C ASN A 429 -31.71 19.91 24.94
N SER A 430 -30.81 20.19 25.90
CA SER A 430 -31.15 20.94 27.11
C SER A 430 -31.57 22.39 26.84
N MET A 431 -30.97 23.02 25.82
CA MET A 431 -31.31 24.37 25.39
C MET A 431 -32.56 24.42 24.50
N GLN A 432 -33.12 23.25 24.13
CA GLN A 432 -34.21 23.14 23.17
C GLN A 432 -33.89 23.90 21.88
N LEU A 433 -32.66 23.78 21.38
CA LEU A 433 -32.17 24.61 20.27
C LEU A 433 -33.02 24.43 18.99
N THR A 434 -33.52 23.22 18.76
CA THR A 434 -34.43 22.87 17.66
C THR A 434 -35.79 23.58 17.77
N GLU A 435 -36.24 23.95 18.96
CA GLU A 435 -37.50 24.71 19.15
C GLU A 435 -37.30 26.22 18.97
N ARG A 436 -36.05 26.69 19.07
CA ARG A 436 -35.70 28.12 19.06
C ARG A 436 -35.05 28.59 17.76
N THR A 437 -34.72 27.68 16.86
CA THR A 437 -34.09 27.98 15.56
C THR A 437 -34.85 27.33 14.43
N THR A 438 -34.88 27.97 13.27
CA THR A 438 -35.57 27.43 12.09
C THR A 438 -34.81 26.23 11.49
N PRO A 439 -35.49 25.33 10.76
CA PRO A 439 -34.86 24.19 10.09
C PRO A 439 -33.68 24.56 9.17
N ASP A 440 -33.71 25.74 8.56
CA ASP A 440 -32.73 26.28 7.61
C ASP A 440 -31.72 27.23 8.24
N TYR A 441 -31.71 27.36 9.57
CA TYR A 441 -30.85 28.32 10.26
C TYR A 441 -29.35 28.08 10.05
N TYR A 442 -28.91 26.82 9.97
CA TYR A 442 -27.50 26.45 9.74
C TYR A 442 -27.27 26.04 8.29
N ASP A 443 -26.29 26.67 7.63
CA ASP A 443 -25.89 26.32 6.27
C ASP A 443 -25.05 25.03 6.24
N TYR A 444 -24.24 24.83 7.27
CA TYR A 444 -23.26 23.74 7.34
C TYR A 444 -23.35 23.06 8.71
N ILE A 445 -23.58 21.74 8.71
CA ILE A 445 -23.59 20.94 9.95
C ILE A 445 -22.51 19.86 9.87
N VAL A 446 -21.64 19.83 10.88
CA VAL A 446 -20.68 18.74 11.11
C VAL A 446 -21.13 17.97 12.34
N VAL A 447 -21.22 16.65 12.22
CA VAL A 447 -21.49 15.76 13.35
C VAL A 447 -20.35 14.76 13.44
N ASP A 448 -19.55 14.88 14.52
CA ASP A 448 -18.47 13.95 14.82
C ASP A 448 -18.97 12.72 15.57
N GLU A 449 -18.31 11.58 15.35
CA GLU A 449 -18.74 10.24 15.76
C GLU A 449 -20.20 9.94 15.36
N PHE A 450 -20.48 10.12 14.06
CA PHE A 450 -21.83 9.98 13.48
C PHE A 450 -22.48 8.62 13.72
N HIS A 451 -21.73 7.58 14.06
CA HIS A 451 -22.30 6.28 14.41
C HIS A 451 -23.31 6.33 15.57
N HIS A 452 -23.35 7.42 16.35
CA HIS A 452 -24.38 7.70 17.36
C HIS A 452 -25.72 8.23 16.81
N ALA A 453 -25.83 8.53 15.51
CA ALA A 453 -26.98 9.21 14.89
C ALA A 453 -28.33 8.49 15.05
N ALA A 454 -28.32 7.17 15.25
CA ALA A 454 -29.54 6.38 15.49
C ALA A 454 -30.14 6.60 16.90
N ALA A 455 -29.41 7.23 17.83
CA ALA A 455 -29.90 7.51 19.17
C ALA A 455 -31.02 8.57 19.14
N PRO A 456 -32.08 8.45 19.98
CA PRO A 456 -33.18 9.41 20.01
C PRO A 456 -32.75 10.86 20.21
N SER A 457 -31.64 11.09 20.93
CA SER A 457 -31.05 12.41 21.16
C SER A 457 -30.50 13.06 19.89
N TYR A 458 -29.93 12.28 18.96
CA TYR A 458 -29.44 12.75 17.66
C TYR A 458 -30.57 12.87 16.64
N GLN A 459 -31.59 12.00 16.70
CA GLN A 459 -32.73 12.06 15.80
C GLN A 459 -33.50 13.38 15.88
N LYS A 460 -33.55 14.03 17.06
CA LYS A 460 -34.14 15.37 17.20
C LYS A 460 -33.41 16.43 16.35
N LEU A 461 -32.09 16.36 16.31
CA LEU A 461 -31.27 17.26 15.50
C LEU A 461 -31.43 16.97 14.01
N LEU A 462 -31.27 15.70 13.63
CA LEU A 462 -31.22 15.26 12.24
C LEU A 462 -32.58 15.34 11.53
N SER A 463 -33.69 15.25 12.28
CA SER A 463 -35.04 15.40 11.72
C SER A 463 -35.46 16.87 11.56
N HIS A 464 -34.96 17.77 12.41
CA HIS A 464 -35.30 19.20 12.40
C HIS A 464 -34.52 19.99 11.35
N TYR A 465 -33.18 19.92 11.37
CA TYR A 465 -32.36 20.77 10.51
C TYR A 465 -32.23 20.24 9.08
N ARG A 466 -32.25 21.16 8.12
CA ARG A 466 -32.08 20.91 6.67
C ARG A 466 -30.95 21.80 6.12
N PRO A 467 -29.69 21.55 6.51
CA PRO A 467 -28.59 22.38 6.08
C PRO A 467 -28.29 22.20 4.59
N ARG A 468 -27.58 23.17 4.00
CA ARG A 468 -27.05 23.05 2.64
C ARG A 468 -26.03 21.92 2.54
N ILE A 469 -25.22 21.73 3.57
CA ILE A 469 -24.26 20.62 3.69
C ILE A 469 -24.39 19.94 5.06
N LEU A 470 -24.53 18.62 5.05
CA LEU A 470 -24.42 17.77 6.23
C LEU A 470 -23.20 16.86 6.07
N LEU A 471 -22.22 17.02 6.97
CA LEU A 471 -21.01 16.22 6.99
C LEU A 471 -20.98 15.36 8.26
N GLY A 472 -21.11 14.05 8.09
CA GLY A 472 -20.88 13.07 9.14
C GLY A 472 -19.41 12.66 9.16
N LEU A 473 -18.79 12.68 10.34
CA LEU A 473 -17.44 12.16 10.55
C LEU A 473 -17.56 10.94 11.47
N THR A 474 -16.98 9.81 11.08
CA THR A 474 -16.95 8.63 11.95
C THR A 474 -15.67 7.84 11.70
N ALA A 475 -15.18 7.11 12.70
CA ALA A 475 -14.16 6.09 12.42
C ALA A 475 -14.77 4.83 11.79
N THR A 476 -16.05 4.62 12.01
CA THR A 476 -16.71 3.33 11.79
C THR A 476 -18.17 3.56 11.43
N PRO A 477 -18.61 3.23 10.22
CA PRO A 477 -19.98 3.49 9.80
C PRO A 477 -20.94 2.35 10.19
N GLU A 478 -20.43 1.13 10.42
CA GLU A 478 -21.22 -0.07 10.74
C GLU A 478 -21.44 -0.23 12.26
N ARG A 479 -22.69 -0.51 12.67
CA ARG A 479 -23.08 -0.74 14.08
C ARG A 479 -23.40 -2.21 14.35
N MET A 480 -23.11 -2.66 15.58
CA MET A 480 -23.40 -4.03 16.06
C MET A 480 -24.91 -4.35 16.20
N ASP A 481 -25.78 -3.33 16.26
CA ASP A 481 -27.22 -3.50 16.38
C ASP A 481 -27.96 -3.63 15.04
N GLY A 482 -27.22 -3.63 13.91
CA GLY A 482 -27.77 -3.75 12.57
C GLY A 482 -28.61 -2.54 12.13
N LYS A 483 -28.59 -1.43 12.88
CA LYS A 483 -29.28 -0.19 12.51
C LYS A 483 -28.40 0.64 11.60
N ASP A 484 -28.93 0.93 10.43
CA ASP A 484 -28.21 1.56 9.34
C ASP A 484 -28.07 3.08 9.57
N VAL A 485 -26.82 3.54 9.76
CA VAL A 485 -26.45 4.96 9.82
C VAL A 485 -26.26 5.55 8.42
N PHE A 486 -26.03 4.69 7.42
CA PHE A 486 -25.92 5.03 6.01
C PHE A 486 -27.23 5.57 5.44
N GLY A 487 -28.39 5.26 6.03
CA GLY A 487 -29.69 5.81 5.62
C GLY A 487 -29.77 7.34 5.61
N TYR A 488 -28.94 8.03 6.41
CA TYR A 488 -28.84 9.51 6.39
C TYR A 488 -28.01 10.07 5.23
N PHE A 489 -27.26 9.20 4.54
CA PHE A 489 -26.28 9.52 3.50
C PHE A 489 -26.51 8.68 2.23
N ASP A 490 -27.76 8.38 1.92
CA ASP A 490 -28.15 7.63 0.72
C ASP A 490 -27.47 6.25 0.61
N ASN A 491 -27.27 5.59 1.76
CA ASN A 491 -26.61 4.29 1.91
C ASN A 491 -25.16 4.23 1.42
N ARG A 492 -24.40 5.34 1.52
CA ARG A 492 -23.04 5.45 0.96
C ARG A 492 -22.03 6.12 1.90
N ILE A 493 -20.76 5.79 1.69
CA ILE A 493 -19.59 6.46 2.28
C ILE A 493 -19.00 7.36 1.20
N ALA A 494 -18.87 8.66 1.48
CA ALA A 494 -18.34 9.62 0.51
C ALA A 494 -16.81 9.52 0.39
N ALA A 495 -16.12 9.30 1.51
CA ALA A 495 -14.68 9.08 1.52
C ALA A 495 -14.25 8.22 2.72
N GLU A 496 -13.19 7.42 2.53
CA GLU A 496 -12.61 6.55 3.56
C GLU A 496 -11.09 6.79 3.67
N ILE A 497 -10.55 6.95 4.89
CA ILE A 497 -9.11 6.87 5.17
C ILE A 497 -8.80 5.53 5.83
N ARG A 498 -7.88 4.77 5.24
CA ARG A 498 -7.45 3.48 5.77
C ARG A 498 -6.39 3.65 6.85
N LEU A 499 -6.31 2.66 7.72
CA LEU A 499 -5.31 2.58 8.79
C LEU A 499 -3.87 2.68 8.25
N THR A 500 -3.62 2.02 7.13
CA THR A 500 -2.31 1.95 6.48
C THR A 500 -1.78 3.32 6.11
N ASP A 501 -2.62 4.12 5.45
CA ASP A 501 -2.27 5.45 4.94
C ASP A 501 -1.89 6.40 6.08
N ALA A 502 -2.50 6.22 7.25
CA ALA A 502 -2.23 7.03 8.43
C ALA A 502 -0.88 6.70 9.09
N ILE A 503 -0.49 5.42 9.10
CA ILE A 503 0.79 4.98 9.68
C ILE A 503 1.95 5.39 8.77
N ASP A 504 1.84 5.17 7.46
CA ASP A 504 2.90 5.52 6.49
C ASP A 504 3.29 7.00 6.53
N ARG A 505 2.31 7.85 6.84
CA ARG A 505 2.45 9.30 6.92
C ARG A 505 2.84 9.79 8.32
N LYS A 506 3.20 8.87 9.23
CA LYS A 506 3.58 9.15 10.63
C LYS A 506 2.53 9.94 11.41
N LEU A 507 1.24 9.79 11.07
CA LEU A 507 0.13 10.35 11.87
C LEU A 507 -0.25 9.41 13.02
N LEU A 508 0.06 8.13 12.86
CA LEU A 508 -0.10 7.07 13.85
C LEU A 508 1.23 6.34 14.07
N SER A 509 1.40 5.81 15.28
CA SER A 509 2.45 4.88 15.63
C SER A 509 2.31 3.60 14.80
N PRO A 510 3.41 3.03 14.29
CA PRO A 510 3.37 1.71 13.68
C PRO A 510 2.99 0.63 14.71
N PHE A 511 2.58 -0.56 14.22
CA PHE A 511 2.19 -1.68 15.08
C PHE A 511 2.92 -2.98 14.73
N HIS A 512 3.17 -3.81 15.75
CA HIS A 512 3.63 -5.18 15.63
C HIS A 512 2.52 -6.11 16.06
N TYR A 513 1.87 -6.75 15.09
CA TYR A 513 0.79 -7.68 15.28
C TYR A 513 1.30 -9.11 15.35
N PHE A 514 1.06 -9.77 16.47
CA PHE A 514 1.36 -11.18 16.67
C PHE A 514 0.05 -11.95 16.81
N GLY A 515 -0.27 -12.75 15.78
CA GLY A 515 -1.34 -13.74 15.84
C GLY A 515 -0.84 -14.98 16.57
N VAL A 516 -1.13 -15.04 17.86
CA VAL A 516 -0.74 -16.12 18.77
C VAL A 516 -1.74 -17.26 18.65
N THR A 517 -1.26 -18.49 18.61
CA THR A 517 -2.13 -19.67 18.57
C THR A 517 -2.95 -19.75 19.86
N ASP A 518 -4.28 -19.83 19.79
CA ASP A 518 -5.12 -20.18 20.93
C ASP A 518 -5.58 -21.64 20.77
N ALA A 519 -5.43 -22.46 21.82
CA ALA A 519 -5.82 -23.86 21.77
C ALA A 519 -7.34 -24.07 21.89
N VAL A 520 -8.08 -23.02 22.26
CA VAL A 520 -9.53 -23.07 22.42
C VAL A 520 -10.22 -23.19 21.06
N ASP A 521 -11.10 -24.19 20.93
CA ASP A 521 -11.93 -24.42 19.74
C ASP A 521 -13.27 -23.69 19.89
N LEU A 522 -13.55 -22.75 18.99
CA LEU A 522 -14.78 -21.96 18.96
C LEU A 522 -15.75 -22.43 17.87
N THR A 523 -15.42 -23.50 17.12
CA THR A 523 -16.26 -23.97 16.00
C THR A 523 -17.61 -24.50 16.44
N GLN A 524 -17.73 -24.96 17.70
CA GLN A 524 -18.96 -25.50 18.28
C GLN A 524 -19.76 -24.48 19.10
N VAL A 525 -19.19 -23.29 19.34
CA VAL A 525 -19.86 -22.23 20.11
C VAL A 525 -21.04 -21.71 19.28
N ARG A 526 -22.17 -21.51 19.95
CA ARG A 526 -23.40 -21.10 19.25
C ARG A 526 -23.21 -19.76 18.54
N TRP A 527 -23.56 -19.74 17.26
CA TRP A 527 -23.51 -18.55 16.41
C TRP A 527 -24.92 -18.02 16.11
N SER A 528 -25.08 -16.70 16.12
CA SER A 528 -26.33 -15.99 15.84
C SER A 528 -26.09 -14.83 14.87
N ARG A 529 -27.16 -14.13 14.44
CA ARG A 529 -27.03 -12.89 13.65
C ARG A 529 -26.22 -11.78 14.34
N ARG A 530 -26.01 -11.87 15.66
CA ARG A 530 -25.20 -10.93 16.46
C ARG A 530 -23.81 -11.48 16.80
N GLY A 531 -23.43 -12.61 16.21
CA GLY A 531 -22.18 -13.33 16.51
C GLY A 531 -22.33 -14.46 17.54
N TYR A 532 -21.22 -14.81 18.18
CA TYR A 532 -21.08 -15.81 19.23
C TYR A 532 -21.94 -15.48 20.46
N ASP A 533 -22.41 -16.53 21.12
CA ASP A 533 -23.02 -16.40 22.44
C ASP A 533 -21.98 -16.00 23.48
N LEU A 534 -22.12 -14.78 24.03
CA LEU A 534 -21.17 -14.21 24.99
C LEU A 534 -21.08 -14.99 26.30
N ASN A 535 -22.17 -15.62 26.76
CA ASN A 535 -22.17 -16.38 28.00
C ASN A 535 -21.40 -17.70 27.82
N GLU A 536 -21.58 -18.37 26.68
CA GLU A 536 -20.83 -19.58 26.34
C GLU A 536 -19.33 -19.28 26.21
N LEU A 537 -18.97 -18.17 25.54
CA LEU A 537 -17.58 -17.70 25.45
C LEU A 537 -16.98 -17.34 26.81
N GLU A 538 -17.71 -16.64 27.68
CA GLU A 538 -17.22 -16.24 29.00
C GLU A 538 -16.96 -17.46 29.88
N ASN A 539 -17.84 -18.47 29.85
CA ASN A 539 -17.65 -19.73 30.58
C ASN A 539 -16.44 -20.52 30.07
N LEU A 540 -16.20 -20.52 28.76
CA LEU A 540 -15.07 -21.24 28.13
C LEU A 540 -13.71 -20.62 28.49
N TYR A 541 -13.67 -19.29 28.65
CA TYR A 541 -12.45 -18.55 28.92
C TYR A 541 -12.16 -18.35 30.40
N THR A 542 -13.19 -18.22 31.24
CA THR A 542 -13.02 -18.07 32.68
C THR A 542 -12.54 -19.39 33.29
N HIS A 543 -11.66 -19.33 34.30
CA HIS A 543 -11.06 -20.48 34.97
C HIS A 543 -10.16 -21.39 34.09
N ASN A 544 -9.89 -21.01 32.85
CA ASN A 544 -8.94 -21.72 32.00
C ASN A 544 -7.49 -21.31 32.35
N LYS A 545 -6.91 -21.99 33.34
CA LYS A 545 -5.53 -21.71 33.80
C LYS A 545 -4.48 -21.93 32.71
N ILE A 546 -4.68 -22.92 31.85
CA ILE A 546 -3.75 -23.24 30.75
C ILE A 546 -3.65 -22.05 29.79
N ARG A 547 -4.81 -21.52 29.36
CA ARG A 547 -4.87 -20.33 28.50
C ARG A 547 -4.26 -19.11 29.17
N ALA A 548 -4.51 -18.90 30.46
CA ALA A 548 -3.97 -17.74 31.19
C ALA A 548 -2.43 -17.78 31.30
N VAL A 549 -1.85 -18.95 31.56
CA VAL A 549 -0.39 -19.16 31.53
C VAL A 549 0.18 -18.92 30.12
N GLN A 550 -0.53 -19.39 29.09
CA GLN A 550 -0.14 -19.14 27.70
C GLN A 550 -0.13 -17.65 27.35
N ILE A 551 -1.12 -16.88 27.82
CA ILE A 551 -1.20 -15.43 27.63
C ILE A 551 0.02 -14.74 28.28
N LEU A 552 0.36 -15.10 29.51
CA LEU A 552 1.53 -14.56 30.23
C LEU A 552 2.85 -14.88 29.52
N ASN A 553 3.01 -16.13 29.06
CA ASN A 553 4.21 -16.55 28.32
C ASN A 553 4.36 -15.79 27.00
N SER A 554 3.24 -15.60 26.28
CA SER A 554 3.23 -14.85 25.03
C SER A 554 3.55 -13.38 25.25
N LEU A 555 3.02 -12.78 26.33
CA LEU A 555 3.34 -11.41 26.72
C LEU A 555 4.84 -11.24 27.00
N ARG A 556 5.45 -12.15 27.79
CA ARG A 556 6.89 -12.12 28.09
C ARG A 556 7.75 -12.31 26.85
N LYS A 557 7.33 -13.20 25.94
CA LYS A 557 8.01 -13.50 24.67
C LYS A 557 8.05 -12.30 23.74
N TYR A 558 6.92 -11.62 23.53
CA TYR A 558 6.81 -10.58 22.50
C TYR A 558 6.96 -9.15 23.03
N SER A 559 6.75 -8.89 24.33
CA SER A 559 6.95 -7.56 24.93
C SER A 559 8.42 -7.17 24.98
N THR A 560 8.72 -5.89 24.81
CA THR A 560 10.08 -5.34 24.82
C THR A 560 10.64 -5.24 26.23
N ASP A 561 9.87 -4.63 27.13
CA ASP A 561 10.24 -4.39 28.51
C ASP A 561 8.97 -4.51 29.38
N MET A 562 9.05 -5.36 30.42
CA MET A 562 7.94 -5.54 31.36
C MET A 562 7.80 -4.33 32.30
N ASP A 563 8.90 -3.60 32.54
CA ASP A 563 8.93 -2.41 33.39
C ASP A 563 8.52 -1.13 32.66
N ALA A 564 8.41 -1.16 31.34
CA ALA A 564 7.82 -0.09 30.53
C ALA A 564 6.40 -0.44 30.05
N LEU A 565 5.85 -1.60 30.44
CA LEU A 565 4.57 -2.09 29.96
C LEU A 565 3.42 -1.16 30.39
N LYS A 566 2.67 -0.68 29.38
CA LYS A 566 1.42 0.08 29.56
C LYS A 566 0.40 -0.46 28.58
N GLY A 567 -0.44 -1.40 29.03
CA GLY A 567 -1.31 -2.13 28.12
C GLY A 567 -2.79 -2.22 28.47
N LEU A 568 -3.57 -2.55 27.45
CA LEU A 568 -5.02 -2.76 27.53
C LEU A 568 -5.34 -4.20 27.10
N GLY A 569 -6.18 -4.88 27.88
CA GLY A 569 -6.68 -6.21 27.55
C GLY A 569 -8.19 -6.21 27.34
N PHE A 570 -8.65 -6.65 26.15
CA PHE A 570 -10.07 -6.69 25.80
C PHE A 570 -10.63 -8.09 26.08
N CYS A 571 -11.52 -8.18 27.08
CA CYS A 571 -12.12 -9.42 27.56
C CYS A 571 -13.55 -9.61 27.05
N VAL A 572 -14.04 -10.86 27.08
CA VAL A 572 -15.41 -11.22 26.67
C VAL A 572 -16.46 -10.60 27.59
N GLY A 573 -16.32 -10.79 28.90
CA GLY A 573 -17.27 -10.34 29.91
C GLY A 573 -16.58 -9.96 31.23
N ILE A 574 -17.40 -9.54 32.20
CA ILE A 574 -16.93 -8.94 33.45
C ILE A 574 -16.13 -9.93 34.30
N ASP A 575 -16.57 -11.19 34.35
CA ASP A 575 -15.91 -12.20 35.16
C ASP A 575 -14.58 -12.61 34.53
N HIS A 576 -14.52 -12.67 33.20
CA HIS A 576 -13.25 -12.86 32.49
C HIS A 576 -12.27 -11.70 32.75
N ALA A 577 -12.71 -10.44 32.74
CA ALA A 577 -11.83 -9.30 33.01
C ALA A 577 -11.29 -9.29 34.45
N ARG A 578 -12.13 -9.63 35.43
CA ARG A 578 -11.71 -9.81 36.83
C ARG A 578 -10.71 -10.95 36.97
N TYR A 579 -11.00 -12.10 36.37
CA TYR A 579 -10.12 -13.25 36.37
C TYR A 579 -8.73 -12.91 35.83
N MET A 580 -8.65 -12.22 34.67
CA MET A 580 -7.37 -11.84 34.08
C MET A 580 -6.59 -10.82 34.93
N ALA A 581 -7.28 -9.85 35.54
CA ALA A 581 -6.64 -8.90 36.46
C ALA A 581 -6.03 -9.61 37.67
N THR A 582 -6.74 -10.58 38.26
CA THR A 582 -6.22 -11.39 39.37
C THR A 582 -5.01 -12.22 38.96
N VAL A 583 -5.09 -12.95 37.84
CA VAL A 583 -3.98 -13.79 37.35
C VAL A 583 -2.73 -12.96 37.06
N PHE A 584 -2.88 -11.77 36.48
CA PHE A 584 -1.74 -10.91 36.20
C PHE A 584 -1.11 -10.35 37.48
N CYS A 585 -1.93 -9.93 38.46
CA CYS A 585 -1.44 -9.51 39.76
C CYS A 585 -0.69 -10.63 40.50
N GLU A 586 -1.22 -11.86 40.49
CA GLU A 586 -0.55 -13.05 41.05
C GLU A 586 0.78 -13.36 40.34
N ALA A 587 0.89 -13.06 39.05
CA ALA A 587 2.11 -13.20 38.27
C ALA A 587 3.11 -12.03 38.42
N GLY A 588 2.84 -11.08 39.33
CA GLY A 588 3.70 -9.93 39.61
C GLY A 588 3.53 -8.75 38.65
N ILE A 589 2.42 -8.69 37.90
CA ILE A 589 2.10 -7.61 36.95
C ILE A 589 0.91 -6.81 37.49
N PRO A 590 1.13 -5.65 38.14
CA PRO A 590 0.05 -4.85 38.71
C PRO A 590 -1.02 -4.50 37.67
N SER A 591 -2.26 -4.95 37.90
CA SER A 591 -3.34 -4.90 36.93
C SER A 591 -4.68 -4.56 37.58
N ILE A 592 -5.58 -3.95 36.83
CA ILE A 592 -6.95 -3.63 37.28
C ILE A 592 -7.97 -4.02 36.21
N SER A 593 -9.21 -4.30 36.62
CA SER A 593 -10.35 -4.48 35.71
C SER A 593 -11.29 -3.29 35.75
N LEU A 594 -11.81 -2.87 34.60
CA LEU A 594 -12.82 -1.81 34.47
C LEU A 594 -14.01 -2.28 33.63
N TYR A 595 -15.21 -2.00 34.14
CA TYR A 595 -16.49 -2.41 33.53
C TYR A 595 -17.59 -1.39 33.83
N SER A 596 -18.79 -1.60 33.27
CA SER A 596 -19.88 -0.60 33.26
C SER A 596 -20.27 -0.11 34.67
N GLY A 597 -20.12 -0.96 35.69
CA GLY A 597 -20.36 -0.65 37.10
C GLY A 597 -19.19 0.01 37.86
N SER A 598 -18.02 0.23 37.25
CA SER A 598 -16.90 0.95 37.90
C SER A 598 -17.23 2.43 38.06
N SER A 599 -16.87 3.03 39.21
CA SER A 599 -17.11 4.43 39.52
C SER A 599 -16.32 5.38 38.61
N ASP A 600 -16.81 6.61 38.40
CA ASP A 600 -16.08 7.61 37.60
C ASP A 600 -14.72 7.99 38.22
N THR A 601 -14.63 7.96 39.55
CA THR A 601 -13.37 8.13 40.29
C THR A 601 -12.37 7.02 39.98
N GLU A 602 -12.81 5.75 39.94
CA GLU A 602 -11.93 4.64 39.56
C GLU A 602 -11.46 4.77 38.11
N ARG A 603 -12.36 5.10 37.18
CA ARG A 603 -12.04 5.27 35.76
C ARG A 603 -11.02 6.38 35.51
N GLN A 604 -11.15 7.52 36.19
CA GLN A 604 -10.19 8.62 36.07
C GLN A 604 -8.85 8.30 36.74
N SER A 605 -8.89 7.61 37.89
CA SER A 605 -7.67 7.20 38.60
C SER A 605 -6.86 6.18 37.82
N ALA A 606 -7.51 5.21 37.16
CA ALA A 606 -6.84 4.13 36.42
C ALA A 606 -5.96 4.65 35.28
N LYS A 607 -6.43 5.69 34.56
CA LYS A 607 -5.63 6.37 33.54
C LYS A 607 -4.33 6.93 34.11
N ARG A 608 -4.42 7.70 35.20
CA ARG A 608 -3.24 8.31 35.84
C ARG A 608 -2.26 7.25 36.35
N LYS A 609 -2.78 6.21 37.00
CA LYS A 609 -1.97 5.08 37.49
C LYS A 609 -1.22 4.35 36.39
N LEU A 610 -1.85 4.17 35.21
CA LEU A 610 -1.20 3.54 34.05
C LEU A 610 -0.12 4.46 33.45
N GLU A 611 -0.39 5.77 33.38
CA GLU A 611 0.59 6.74 32.88
C GLU A 611 1.82 6.86 33.79
N GLN A 612 1.62 6.83 35.11
CA GLN A 612 2.65 6.87 36.15
C GLN A 612 3.39 5.51 36.33
N GLY A 613 2.84 4.41 35.80
CA GLY A 613 3.43 3.08 35.91
C GLY A 613 3.13 2.33 37.22
N GLU A 614 2.21 2.84 38.05
CA GLU A 614 1.71 2.12 39.25
C GLU A 614 0.97 0.84 38.86
N ILE A 615 0.28 0.87 37.72
CA ILE A 615 -0.31 -0.31 37.07
C ILE A 615 0.28 -0.48 35.69
N ARG A 616 0.34 -1.73 35.22
CA ARG A 616 0.90 -2.11 33.91
C ARG A 616 -0.18 -2.48 32.91
N MET A 617 -1.30 -3.03 33.37
CA MET A 617 -2.39 -3.51 32.52
C MET A 617 -3.76 -3.09 33.04
N ILE A 618 -4.65 -2.74 32.11
CA ILE A 618 -6.08 -2.55 32.39
C ILE A 618 -6.88 -3.55 31.54
N PHE A 619 -7.67 -4.41 32.19
CA PHE A 619 -8.61 -5.32 31.53
C PHE A 619 -9.99 -4.69 31.44
N VAL A 620 -10.57 -4.66 30.25
CA VAL A 620 -11.83 -3.94 29.98
C VAL A 620 -12.86 -4.80 29.26
N VAL A 621 -14.13 -4.48 29.52
CA VAL A 621 -15.31 -5.08 28.87
C VAL A 621 -16.20 -3.97 28.37
N ASP A 622 -16.22 -3.79 27.05
CA ASP A 622 -17.01 -2.78 26.32
C ASP A 622 -16.83 -1.31 26.80
N LEU A 623 -15.89 -1.10 27.72
CA LEU A 623 -15.38 0.16 28.19
C LEU A 623 -14.07 0.48 27.50
N TYR A 624 -13.82 1.77 27.33
CA TYR A 624 -12.71 2.26 26.53
C TYR A 624 -12.78 1.74 25.09
N ASN A 625 -13.96 1.49 24.52
CA ASN A 625 -14.16 1.39 23.07
C ASN A 625 -14.21 2.80 22.44
N GLU A 626 -14.76 3.80 23.15
CA GLU A 626 -14.86 5.22 22.72
C GLU A 626 -14.37 6.23 23.78
N GLY A 627 -13.60 7.23 23.32
CA GLY A 627 -13.25 8.46 24.05
C GLY A 627 -12.30 8.43 25.26
N VAL A 628 -11.60 7.33 25.55
CA VAL A 628 -10.43 7.38 26.45
C VAL A 628 -9.15 7.61 25.67
N ASP A 629 -8.41 8.65 26.06
CA ASP A 629 -7.17 9.09 25.44
C ASP A 629 -5.99 8.76 26.36
N ILE A 630 -5.24 7.70 26.06
CA ILE A 630 -4.01 7.34 26.77
C ILE A 630 -2.94 7.06 25.70
N PRO A 631 -2.28 8.10 25.16
CA PRO A 631 -1.30 7.92 24.08
C PRO A 631 -0.12 7.01 24.48
N ALA A 632 0.18 6.95 25.79
CA ALA A 632 1.25 6.14 26.37
C ALA A 632 1.03 4.61 26.27
N VAL A 633 -0.16 4.13 25.87
CA VAL A 633 -0.42 2.69 25.69
C VAL A 633 0.51 2.12 24.62
N ASN A 634 1.30 1.11 24.96
CA ASN A 634 2.25 0.46 24.06
C ASN A 634 1.93 -1.01 23.78
N THR A 635 0.95 -1.60 24.48
CA THR A 635 0.56 -3.02 24.32
C THR A 635 -0.95 -3.21 24.30
N ILE A 636 -1.47 -3.99 23.37
CA ILE A 636 -2.89 -4.40 23.31
C ILE A 636 -2.99 -5.93 23.29
N LEU A 637 -3.87 -6.47 24.13
CA LEU A 637 -4.24 -7.89 24.14
C LEU A 637 -5.70 -8.06 23.67
N PHE A 638 -5.89 -8.74 22.55
CA PHE A 638 -7.20 -9.22 22.12
C PHE A 638 -7.43 -10.62 22.68
N LEU A 639 -8.17 -10.72 23.79
CA LEU A 639 -8.45 -11.97 24.50
C LEU A 639 -9.80 -12.59 24.12
N ARG A 640 -10.51 -11.97 23.16
CA ARG A 640 -11.79 -12.40 22.61
C ARG A 640 -11.80 -12.34 21.08
N PRO A 641 -12.58 -13.21 20.41
CA PRO A 641 -12.90 -13.02 19.00
C PRO A 641 -13.64 -11.69 18.86
N THR A 642 -13.00 -10.71 18.22
CA THR A 642 -13.63 -9.42 17.95
C THR A 642 -14.29 -9.53 16.58
N GLU A 643 -15.61 -9.70 16.57
CA GLU A 643 -16.40 -9.97 15.35
C GLU A 643 -16.58 -8.72 14.53
N SER A 644 -16.85 -7.60 15.20
CA SER A 644 -17.06 -6.33 14.55
C SER A 644 -15.72 -5.70 14.19
N LEU A 645 -15.50 -5.49 12.89
CA LEU A 645 -14.34 -4.74 12.39
C LEU A 645 -14.27 -3.34 13.02
N THR A 646 -15.43 -2.70 13.20
CA THR A 646 -15.58 -1.42 13.90
C THR A 646 -14.94 -1.46 15.28
N VAL A 647 -15.32 -2.43 16.11
CA VAL A 647 -14.79 -2.56 17.48
C VAL A 647 -13.29 -2.86 17.44
N PHE A 648 -12.85 -3.73 16.54
CA PHE A 648 -11.43 -4.05 16.39
C PHE A 648 -10.58 -2.82 16.05
N LEU A 649 -10.99 -2.01 15.09
CA LEU A 649 -10.26 -0.80 14.68
C LEU A 649 -10.30 0.30 15.74
N GLN A 650 -11.42 0.47 16.46
CA GLN A 650 -11.52 1.40 17.58
C GLN A 650 -10.57 1.00 18.73
N GLN A 651 -10.51 -0.28 19.04
CA GLN A 651 -9.64 -0.84 20.08
C GLN A 651 -8.17 -0.69 19.68
N LEU A 652 -7.82 -1.06 18.45
CA LEU A 652 -6.47 -0.93 17.92
C LEU A 652 -6.01 0.54 17.86
N GLY A 653 -6.87 1.45 17.37
CA GLY A 653 -6.58 2.88 17.20
C GLY A 653 -6.13 3.61 18.48
N ARG A 654 -6.48 3.07 19.65
CA ARG A 654 -6.04 3.58 20.96
C ARG A 654 -4.56 3.40 21.18
N GLY A 655 -4.07 2.23 20.81
CA GLY A 655 -2.66 1.91 20.85
C GLY A 655 -1.87 2.56 19.72
N LEU A 656 -2.51 3.10 18.69
CA LEU A 656 -1.81 3.67 17.53
C LEU A 656 -1.47 5.16 17.68
N ARG A 657 -1.84 5.82 18.80
CA ARG A 657 -1.46 7.22 19.02
C ARG A 657 0.05 7.35 19.25
N LEU A 658 0.63 8.43 18.74
CA LEU A 658 2.04 8.78 18.97
C LEU A 658 2.25 9.22 20.42
N HIS A 659 3.38 8.83 21.00
CA HIS A 659 3.82 9.24 22.33
C HIS A 659 5.35 9.19 22.40
N GLU A 660 5.94 10.07 23.19
CA GLU A 660 7.39 10.09 23.39
C GLU A 660 7.89 8.79 24.05
N GLY A 661 9.02 8.26 23.58
CA GLY A 661 9.55 6.96 24.03
C GLY A 661 8.79 5.72 23.55
N LYS A 662 7.74 5.86 22.74
CA LYS A 662 7.01 4.74 22.13
C LYS A 662 7.41 4.54 20.68
N GLU A 663 8.17 3.48 20.42
CA GLU A 663 8.60 3.13 19.06
C GLU A 663 7.47 2.51 18.21
N CYS A 664 6.71 1.59 18.80
CA CYS A 664 5.61 0.90 18.13
C CYS A 664 4.59 0.36 19.14
N LEU A 665 3.39 0.05 18.65
CA LEU A 665 2.36 -0.67 19.39
C LEU A 665 2.56 -2.18 19.27
N THR A 666 2.71 -2.90 20.37
CA THR A 666 2.68 -4.38 20.35
C THR A 666 1.25 -4.87 20.50
N VAL A 667 0.77 -5.69 19.56
CA VAL A 667 -0.59 -6.25 19.54
C VAL A 667 -0.49 -7.76 19.60
N LEU A 668 -1.08 -8.37 20.63
CA LEU A 668 -1.20 -9.82 20.75
C LEU A 668 -2.66 -10.21 20.53
N ASP A 669 -2.92 -10.93 19.45
CA ASP A 669 -4.23 -11.46 19.10
C ASP A 669 -4.23 -12.97 19.28
N PHE A 670 -5.04 -13.48 20.20
CA PHE A 670 -5.11 -14.91 20.51
C PHE A 670 -6.16 -15.58 19.61
N ILE A 671 -5.67 -16.32 18.61
CA ILE A 671 -6.45 -16.83 17.48
C ILE A 671 -6.66 -18.34 17.64
N GLY A 672 -7.89 -18.72 17.99
CA GLY A 672 -8.35 -20.11 18.04
C GLY A 672 -9.02 -20.58 16.76
N GLN A 673 -9.56 -21.80 16.78
CA GLN A 673 -10.38 -22.30 15.68
C GLN A 673 -11.72 -21.55 15.66
N ALA A 674 -11.85 -20.56 14.79
CA ALA A 674 -13.08 -19.77 14.68
C ALA A 674 -14.18 -20.51 13.91
N HIS A 675 -15.43 -20.16 14.20
CA HIS A 675 -16.60 -20.48 13.42
C HIS A 675 -16.43 -20.09 11.94
N GLN A 676 -17.07 -20.82 11.02
CA GLN A 676 -16.90 -20.62 9.57
C GLN A 676 -17.35 -19.23 9.10
N GLU A 677 -18.30 -18.61 9.81
CA GLU A 677 -18.82 -17.27 9.51
C GLU A 677 -17.95 -16.13 10.05
N TYR A 678 -16.90 -16.41 10.84
CA TYR A 678 -16.01 -15.36 11.34
C TYR A 678 -15.14 -14.80 10.20
N ASN A 679 -15.16 -13.48 10.00
CA ASN A 679 -14.55 -12.83 8.83
C ASN A 679 -13.09 -12.38 9.10
N PHE A 680 -12.13 -13.29 8.96
CA PHE A 680 -10.71 -12.90 9.00
C PHE A 680 -10.29 -12.01 7.81
N GLN A 681 -10.99 -12.12 6.67
CA GLN A 681 -10.63 -11.40 5.45
C GLN A 681 -10.68 -9.89 5.65
N GLU A 682 -11.78 -9.37 6.21
CA GLU A 682 -11.93 -7.94 6.47
C GLU A 682 -10.93 -7.42 7.50
N LYS A 683 -10.73 -8.16 8.59
CA LYS A 683 -9.77 -7.82 9.65
C LYS A 683 -8.37 -7.60 9.09
N PHE A 684 -7.83 -8.57 8.36
CA PHE A 684 -6.49 -8.45 7.77
C PHE A 684 -6.46 -7.49 6.58
N ARG A 685 -7.53 -7.38 5.79
CA ARG A 685 -7.61 -6.38 4.71
C ARG A 685 -7.49 -4.96 5.26
N ALA A 686 -8.09 -4.67 6.42
CA ALA A 686 -7.97 -3.37 7.06
C ALA A 686 -6.54 -3.05 7.54
N LEU A 687 -5.77 -4.08 7.94
CA LEU A 687 -4.36 -3.93 8.36
C LEU A 687 -3.37 -3.82 7.19
N VAL A 688 -3.66 -4.49 6.07
CA VAL A 688 -2.76 -4.58 4.90
C VAL A 688 -3.03 -3.47 3.87
N GLY A 689 -4.26 -2.95 3.80
CA GLY A 689 -4.62 -1.87 2.88
C GLY A 689 -4.93 -2.35 1.45
N ARG A 690 -4.74 -1.47 0.47
CA ARG A 690 -4.99 -1.75 -0.95
C ARG A 690 -3.79 -2.46 -1.56
N THR A 691 -3.99 -3.68 -2.05
CA THR A 691 -2.92 -4.54 -2.55
C THR A 691 -3.33 -5.34 -3.77
N LYS A 692 -2.37 -5.62 -4.66
CA LYS A 692 -2.55 -6.49 -5.85
C LYS A 692 -2.95 -7.92 -5.48
N HIS A 693 -2.46 -8.41 -4.35
CA HIS A 693 -2.68 -9.78 -3.91
C HIS A 693 -3.82 -9.88 -2.88
N SER A 694 -4.44 -11.07 -2.83
CA SER A 694 -5.47 -11.39 -1.84
C SER A 694 -4.89 -11.49 -0.43
N VAL A 695 -5.73 -11.33 0.59
CA VAL A 695 -5.33 -11.55 2.00
C VAL A 695 -4.75 -12.95 2.19
N GLN A 696 -5.32 -13.96 1.54
CA GLN A 696 -4.81 -15.33 1.55
C GLN A 696 -3.34 -15.39 1.10
N HIS A 697 -2.99 -14.72 0.00
CA HIS A 697 -1.62 -14.70 -0.49
C HIS A 697 -0.64 -14.13 0.55
N TYR A 698 -1.02 -13.07 1.27
CA TYR A 698 -0.20 -12.49 2.34
C TYR A 698 -0.08 -13.38 3.57
N VAL A 699 -1.15 -14.08 3.94
CA VAL A 699 -1.09 -15.07 5.03
C VAL A 699 -0.15 -16.22 4.65
N GLU A 700 -0.18 -16.69 3.40
CA GLU A 700 0.68 -17.77 2.89
C GLU A 700 2.15 -17.37 2.74
N ASN A 701 2.43 -16.24 2.10
CA ASN A 701 3.78 -15.83 1.68
C ASN A 701 4.42 -14.79 2.63
N GLY A 702 3.69 -14.34 3.65
CA GLY A 702 4.10 -13.28 4.56
C GLY A 702 3.62 -11.90 4.10
N PHE A 703 3.52 -10.98 5.06
CA PHE A 703 2.98 -9.65 4.86
C PHE A 703 4.07 -8.69 4.34
N SER A 704 4.34 -8.73 3.03
CA SER A 704 5.37 -7.90 2.38
C SER A 704 4.96 -6.44 2.17
N SER A 705 3.66 -6.18 2.05
CA SER A 705 3.08 -4.86 1.75
C SER A 705 2.39 -4.28 2.98
N LEU A 706 3.15 -3.99 4.04
CA LEU A 706 2.64 -3.35 5.26
C LEU A 706 3.06 -1.88 5.33
N PRO A 707 2.35 -1.07 6.12
CA PRO A 707 2.80 0.29 6.41
C PRO A 707 4.19 0.28 7.03
N ARG A 708 4.98 1.29 6.68
CA ARG A 708 6.29 1.59 7.24
C ARG A 708 6.27 1.44 8.76
N GLY A 709 7.18 0.63 9.31
CA GLY A 709 7.30 0.44 10.76
C GLY A 709 6.47 -0.73 11.28
N SER A 710 5.45 -1.15 10.52
CA SER A 710 4.49 -2.14 10.96
C SER A 710 4.92 -3.55 10.58
N PHE A 711 4.46 -4.51 11.38
CA PHE A 711 4.85 -5.91 11.27
C PHE A 711 3.67 -6.81 11.61
N ILE A 712 3.48 -7.89 10.85
CA ILE A 712 2.51 -8.93 11.19
C ILE A 712 3.22 -10.29 11.16
N GLN A 713 3.12 -11.03 12.25
CA GLN A 713 3.58 -12.41 12.37
C GLN A 713 2.45 -13.29 12.88
N LEU A 714 2.25 -14.42 12.23
CA LEU A 714 1.25 -15.41 12.61
C LEU A 714 1.98 -16.69 13.00
N GLU A 715 1.68 -17.21 14.17
CA GLU A 715 2.19 -18.52 14.56
C GLU A 715 1.63 -19.62 13.64
N LYS A 716 2.37 -20.74 13.54
CA LYS A 716 2.09 -21.81 12.57
C LYS A 716 0.64 -22.30 12.59
N GLN A 717 0.07 -22.54 13.77
CA GLN A 717 -1.30 -23.04 13.91
C GLN A 717 -2.33 -21.92 13.70
N ALA A 718 -2.11 -20.72 14.25
CA ALA A 718 -2.96 -19.56 13.97
C ALA A 718 -3.06 -19.27 12.46
N LYS A 719 -1.93 -19.31 11.74
CA LYS A 719 -1.87 -19.21 10.27
C LYS A 719 -2.72 -20.29 9.59
N HIS A 720 -2.67 -21.53 10.07
CA HIS A 720 -3.48 -22.62 9.52
C HIS A 720 -4.98 -22.40 9.74
N TYR A 721 -5.40 -21.95 10.92
CA TYR A 721 -6.80 -21.64 11.24
C TYR A 721 -7.34 -20.52 10.34
N ILE A 722 -6.57 -19.45 10.16
CA ILE A 722 -6.94 -18.33 9.28
C ILE A 722 -7.06 -18.80 7.83
N LEU A 723 -6.08 -19.55 7.31
CA LEU A 723 -6.11 -20.05 5.93
C LEU A 723 -7.30 -20.96 5.66
N ARG A 724 -7.64 -21.85 6.62
CA ARG A 724 -8.80 -22.73 6.50
C ARG A 724 -10.10 -21.93 6.37
N ASN A 725 -10.27 -20.89 7.19
CA ASN A 725 -11.43 -19.99 7.15
C ASN A 725 -11.49 -19.18 5.83
N LEU A 726 -10.37 -18.60 5.39
CA LEU A 726 -10.31 -17.85 4.13
C LEU A 726 -10.65 -18.72 2.91
N MET A 727 -10.17 -19.96 2.88
CA MET A 727 -10.45 -20.90 1.79
C MET A 727 -11.94 -21.26 1.69
N SER A 728 -12.64 -21.41 2.83
CA SER A 728 -14.08 -21.64 2.84
C SER A 728 -14.90 -20.43 2.34
N MET A 729 -14.36 -19.21 2.40
CA MET A 729 -15.05 -17.97 1.99
C MET A 729 -14.79 -17.56 0.53
N SER A 730 -13.99 -18.33 -0.22
CA SER A 730 -13.55 -17.96 -1.58
C SER A 730 -14.70 -17.69 -2.58
N VAL A 731 -14.57 -16.59 -3.34
CA VAL A 731 -15.55 -16.15 -4.35
C VAL A 731 -15.43 -17.03 -5.61
N ASN A 732 -16.15 -18.14 -5.63
CA ASN A 732 -16.27 -19.02 -6.78
C ASN A 732 -17.70 -18.98 -7.37
N ARG A 733 -17.85 -19.47 -8.61
CA ARG A 733 -19.13 -19.46 -9.34
C ARG A 733 -20.27 -20.06 -8.50
N ARG A 734 -20.01 -21.18 -7.82
CA ARG A 734 -20.99 -21.87 -6.96
C ARG A 734 -21.41 -21.02 -5.75
N SER A 735 -20.45 -20.37 -5.11
CA SER A 735 -20.69 -19.45 -3.98
C SER A 735 -21.55 -18.26 -4.40
N LEU A 736 -21.23 -17.63 -5.55
CA LEU A 736 -21.99 -16.51 -6.10
C LEU A 736 -23.44 -16.90 -6.44
N VAL A 737 -23.63 -18.06 -7.08
CA VAL A 737 -24.98 -18.58 -7.41
C VAL A 737 -25.79 -18.84 -6.14
N ASN A 738 -25.19 -19.46 -5.12
CA ASN A 738 -25.86 -19.67 -3.84
C ASN A 738 -26.23 -18.34 -3.16
N ARG A 739 -25.33 -17.35 -3.14
CA ARG A 739 -25.59 -16.02 -2.57
C ARG A 739 -26.71 -15.29 -3.30
N LEU A 740 -26.78 -15.39 -4.63
CA LEU A 740 -27.85 -14.79 -5.43
C LEU A 740 -29.21 -15.41 -5.10
N LYS A 741 -29.26 -16.75 -5.01
CA LYS A 741 -30.49 -17.51 -4.77
C LYS A 741 -31.22 -17.08 -3.49
N TYR A 742 -30.49 -16.71 -2.44
CA TYR A 742 -31.06 -16.33 -1.14
C TYR A 742 -30.98 -14.82 -0.86
N PHE A 743 -30.46 -14.00 -1.79
CA PHE A 743 -30.18 -12.58 -1.55
C PHE A 743 -31.41 -11.78 -1.09
N GLU A 744 -32.55 -11.91 -1.76
CA GLU A 744 -33.76 -11.15 -1.38
C GLU A 744 -34.31 -11.60 -0.03
N ALA A 745 -34.24 -12.90 0.26
CA ALA A 745 -34.69 -13.46 1.53
C ALA A 745 -33.79 -13.04 2.70
N ASP A 746 -32.49 -12.94 2.45
CA ASP A 746 -31.50 -12.60 3.47
C ASP A 746 -31.41 -11.08 3.73
N THR A 747 -31.58 -10.26 2.69
CA THR A 747 -31.34 -8.81 2.75
C THR A 747 -32.59 -7.95 2.68
N GLY A 748 -33.69 -8.45 2.11
CA GLY A 748 -34.90 -7.67 1.81
C GLY A 748 -34.73 -6.66 0.67
N LEU A 749 -33.59 -6.65 -0.03
CA LEU A 749 -33.32 -5.79 -1.19
C LEU A 749 -33.54 -6.53 -2.50
N PRO A 750 -33.98 -5.85 -3.58
CA PRO A 750 -34.10 -6.48 -4.89
C PRO A 750 -32.73 -6.84 -5.46
N VAL A 751 -32.65 -7.97 -6.19
CA VAL A 751 -31.41 -8.43 -6.83
C VAL A 751 -31.04 -7.53 -8.02
N THR A 752 -30.23 -6.51 -7.75
CA THR A 752 -29.60 -5.66 -8.76
C THR A 752 -28.08 -5.79 -8.68
N LEU A 753 -27.36 -5.46 -9.76
CA LEU A 753 -25.90 -5.47 -9.76
C LEU A 753 -25.32 -4.59 -8.63
N GLU A 754 -25.86 -3.37 -8.47
CA GLU A 754 -25.43 -2.42 -7.45
C GLU A 754 -25.68 -2.96 -6.03
N ASN A 755 -26.88 -3.47 -5.75
CA ASN A 755 -27.21 -4.01 -4.43
C ASN A 755 -26.39 -5.25 -4.08
N PHE A 756 -26.21 -6.17 -5.04
CA PHE A 756 -25.50 -7.41 -4.82
C PHE A 756 -24.00 -7.17 -4.57
N VAL A 757 -23.38 -6.34 -5.41
CA VAL A 757 -21.95 -5.99 -5.28
C VAL A 757 -21.72 -5.18 -4.01
N GLY A 758 -22.59 -4.20 -3.72
CA GLY A 758 -22.50 -3.36 -2.53
C GLY A 758 -22.66 -4.14 -1.23
N HIS A 759 -23.66 -5.02 -1.13
CA HIS A 759 -23.94 -5.78 0.09
C HIS A 759 -22.82 -6.77 0.45
N TYR A 760 -22.25 -7.45 -0.55
CA TYR A 760 -21.18 -8.44 -0.32
C TYR A 760 -19.76 -7.85 -0.40
N GLY A 761 -19.64 -6.51 -0.57
CA GLY A 761 -18.34 -5.84 -0.69
C GLY A 761 -17.48 -6.34 -1.85
N LEU A 762 -18.10 -6.80 -2.94
CA LEU A 762 -17.39 -7.35 -4.10
C LEU A 762 -16.91 -6.20 -4.99
N THR A 763 -15.84 -6.44 -5.76
CA THR A 763 -15.53 -5.62 -6.94
C THR A 763 -16.20 -6.20 -8.18
N LEU A 764 -16.45 -5.36 -9.20
CA LEU A 764 -16.93 -5.88 -10.49
C LEU A 764 -15.95 -6.93 -11.06
N GLN A 765 -14.63 -6.73 -10.93
CA GLN A 765 -13.65 -7.70 -11.45
C GLN A 765 -13.79 -9.09 -10.82
N GLU A 766 -14.08 -9.16 -9.52
CA GLU A 766 -14.31 -10.43 -8.81
C GLU A 766 -15.60 -11.12 -9.25
N LEU A 767 -16.69 -10.37 -9.42
CA LEU A 767 -17.97 -10.89 -9.90
C LEU A 767 -17.85 -11.49 -11.31
N TYR A 768 -17.22 -10.74 -12.22
CA TYR A 768 -17.04 -11.11 -13.63
C TYR A 768 -15.90 -12.12 -13.87
N GLY A 769 -15.25 -12.58 -12.79
CA GLY A 769 -14.40 -13.78 -12.81
C GLY A 769 -12.93 -13.56 -13.20
N GLY A 770 -12.42 -12.32 -13.08
CA GLY A 770 -11.01 -11.99 -13.27
C GLY A 770 -10.38 -12.66 -14.50
N ARG A 771 -9.28 -13.36 -14.28
CA ARG A 771 -8.44 -14.09 -15.26
C ARG A 771 -9.17 -15.01 -16.25
N THR A 772 -10.42 -15.38 -16.01
CA THR A 772 -11.21 -16.25 -16.91
C THR A 772 -12.22 -15.49 -17.77
N GLY A 773 -12.68 -14.30 -17.36
CA GLY A 773 -13.58 -13.42 -18.14
C GLY A 773 -14.86 -14.06 -18.69
N ARG A 774 -15.35 -15.17 -18.09
CA ARG A 774 -16.46 -16.00 -18.62
C ARG A 774 -17.75 -15.89 -17.81
N ARG A 775 -17.86 -14.93 -16.89
CA ARG A 775 -19.06 -14.74 -16.06
C ARG A 775 -19.76 -13.45 -16.49
N SER A 776 -21.08 -13.48 -16.50
CA SER A 776 -21.95 -12.31 -16.59
C SER A 776 -22.95 -12.35 -15.44
N PHE A 777 -23.40 -11.20 -14.96
CA PHE A 777 -24.39 -11.12 -13.90
C PHE A 777 -25.73 -11.73 -14.35
N GLN A 778 -26.20 -11.41 -15.57
CA GLN A 778 -27.37 -12.08 -16.15
C GLN A 778 -27.22 -13.60 -16.22
N GLY A 779 -26.03 -14.12 -16.59
CA GLY A 779 -25.77 -15.56 -16.63
C GLY A 779 -25.83 -16.22 -15.24
N LEU A 780 -25.31 -15.54 -14.22
CA LEU A 780 -25.38 -15.99 -12.83
C LEU A 780 -26.83 -16.01 -12.29
N LEU A 781 -27.69 -15.06 -12.73
CA LEU A 781 -29.12 -15.06 -12.37
C LEU A 781 -29.86 -16.27 -12.95
N VAL A 782 -29.53 -16.64 -14.20
CA VAL A 782 -30.08 -17.85 -14.83
C VAL A 782 -29.66 -19.11 -14.05
N GLU A 783 -28.38 -19.22 -13.69
CA GLU A 783 -27.89 -20.35 -12.89
C GLU A 783 -28.48 -20.42 -11.48
N ALA A 784 -28.82 -19.26 -10.89
CA ALA A 784 -29.49 -19.18 -9.59
C ALA A 784 -30.99 -19.52 -9.66
N GLY A 785 -31.55 -19.68 -10.86
CA GLY A 785 -32.98 -19.91 -11.07
C GLY A 785 -33.84 -18.66 -10.88
N LEU A 786 -33.24 -17.47 -10.95
CA LEU A 786 -33.92 -16.18 -10.82
C LEU A 786 -34.36 -15.60 -12.19
N LYS A 787 -33.87 -16.16 -13.29
CA LYS A 787 -34.19 -15.74 -14.67
C LYS A 787 -34.23 -16.94 -15.60
N GLU A 788 -35.06 -16.89 -16.64
CA GLU A 788 -35.16 -17.94 -17.66
C GLU A 788 -33.89 -18.02 -18.54
N PRO A 789 -33.47 -19.24 -18.96
CA PRO A 789 -32.36 -19.41 -19.89
C PRO A 789 -32.59 -18.71 -21.24
N TYR A 790 -31.52 -18.19 -21.83
CA TYR A 790 -31.54 -17.54 -23.14
C TYR A 790 -30.40 -18.04 -24.04
N LEU A 791 -30.66 -18.11 -25.34
CA LEU A 791 -29.67 -18.49 -26.37
C LEU A 791 -29.11 -17.23 -27.03
N TRP A 792 -27.78 -17.17 -27.17
CA TRP A 792 -27.11 -16.04 -27.79
C TRP A 792 -25.86 -16.49 -28.54
N GLU A 793 -25.94 -16.58 -29.88
CA GLU A 793 -24.87 -17.11 -30.74
C GLU A 793 -23.54 -16.34 -30.62
N THR A 794 -23.59 -15.02 -30.51
CA THR A 794 -22.40 -14.16 -30.33
C THR A 794 -22.03 -13.94 -28.86
N GLY A 795 -22.74 -14.57 -27.94
CA GLY A 795 -22.70 -14.19 -26.54
C GLY A 795 -21.42 -14.52 -25.78
N GLU A 796 -20.79 -15.63 -26.13
CA GLU A 796 -19.53 -16.01 -25.49
C GLU A 796 -18.39 -15.04 -25.88
N TYR A 797 -18.38 -14.55 -27.11
CA TYR A 797 -17.40 -13.57 -27.59
C TYR A 797 -17.58 -12.23 -26.89
N LEU A 798 -18.80 -11.70 -26.87
CA LEU A 798 -19.09 -10.39 -26.30
C LEU A 798 -18.96 -10.37 -24.76
N THR A 799 -19.27 -11.48 -24.08
CA THR A 799 -19.04 -11.61 -22.63
C THR A 799 -17.56 -11.47 -22.27
N LYS A 800 -16.64 -12.01 -23.09
CA LYS A 800 -15.18 -11.84 -22.90
C LYS A 800 -14.70 -10.39 -23.05
N ARG A 801 -15.54 -9.49 -23.58
CA ARG A 801 -15.24 -8.07 -23.81
C ARG A 801 -15.80 -7.14 -22.75
N ILE A 802 -16.72 -7.62 -21.90
CA ILE A 802 -17.22 -6.89 -20.73
C ILE A 802 -16.12 -6.26 -19.86
N PRO A 803 -14.95 -6.90 -19.64
CA PRO A 803 -13.88 -6.31 -18.83
C PRO A 803 -13.44 -4.90 -19.26
N ALA A 804 -13.56 -4.55 -20.55
CA ALA A 804 -13.22 -3.23 -21.06
C ALA A 804 -14.18 -2.12 -20.59
N LEU A 805 -15.34 -2.48 -20.06
CA LEU A 805 -16.34 -1.55 -19.49
C LEU A 805 -16.18 -1.37 -17.98
N LEU A 806 -15.61 -2.33 -17.27
CA LEU A 806 -15.65 -2.39 -15.80
C LEU A 806 -14.93 -1.22 -15.10
N GLN A 807 -14.06 -0.51 -15.81
CA GLN A 807 -13.31 0.64 -15.28
C GLN A 807 -13.59 1.94 -16.03
N LEU A 808 -14.58 1.96 -16.93
CA LEU A 808 -14.94 3.18 -17.67
C LEU A 808 -15.61 4.17 -16.71
N ASN A 809 -15.04 5.37 -16.59
CA ASN A 809 -15.40 6.32 -15.53
C ASN A 809 -15.57 7.78 -16.02
N GLU A 810 -15.87 8.01 -17.31
CA GLU A 810 -16.10 9.35 -17.84
C GLU A 810 -17.60 9.69 -17.80
N PRO A 811 -18.04 10.66 -16.95
CA PRO A 811 -19.47 10.93 -16.72
C PRO A 811 -20.29 11.25 -17.98
N ARG A 812 -19.75 12.05 -18.90
CA ARG A 812 -20.48 12.51 -20.10
C ARG A 812 -20.71 11.37 -21.08
N LEU A 813 -19.71 10.55 -21.33
CA LEU A 813 -19.74 9.34 -22.15
C LEU A 813 -20.70 8.33 -21.52
N LEU A 814 -20.62 8.07 -20.21
CA LEU A 814 -21.55 7.16 -19.55
C LEU A 814 -23.00 7.61 -19.70
N ARG A 815 -23.30 8.90 -19.46
CA ARG A 815 -24.65 9.47 -19.66
C ARG A 815 -25.10 9.40 -21.12
N PHE A 816 -24.21 9.71 -22.05
CA PHE A 816 -24.48 9.61 -23.49
C PHE A 816 -24.81 8.17 -23.91
N LEU A 817 -24.02 7.19 -23.46
CA LEU A 817 -24.23 5.78 -23.80
C LEU A 817 -25.52 5.23 -23.19
N LEU A 818 -25.85 5.61 -21.95
CA LEU A 818 -27.11 5.25 -21.30
C LEU A 818 -28.32 5.81 -22.07
N ASP A 819 -28.27 7.09 -22.43
CA ASP A 819 -29.32 7.74 -23.22
C ASP A 819 -29.46 7.14 -24.63
N TYR A 820 -28.33 6.85 -25.29
CA TYR A 820 -28.30 6.19 -26.59
C TYR A 820 -28.90 4.77 -26.54
N MET A 821 -28.56 3.96 -25.53
CA MET A 821 -29.13 2.61 -25.39
C MET A 821 -30.63 2.63 -25.05
N ALA A 822 -31.13 3.71 -24.43
CA ALA A 822 -32.53 3.87 -24.08
C ALA A 822 -33.38 4.38 -25.27
N THR A 823 -32.85 5.32 -26.06
CA THR A 823 -33.63 6.06 -27.07
C THR A 823 -33.23 5.78 -28.52
N SER A 824 -32.06 5.19 -28.75
CA SER A 824 -31.43 5.08 -30.07
C SER A 824 -31.37 6.41 -30.82
N ARG A 825 -31.20 7.53 -30.09
CA ARG A 825 -31.20 8.87 -30.69
C ARG A 825 -30.09 9.04 -31.72
N LEU A 826 -30.35 9.91 -32.70
CA LEU A 826 -29.36 10.29 -33.70
C LEU A 826 -28.24 11.13 -33.09
N VAL A 827 -27.03 10.90 -33.57
CA VAL A 827 -25.82 11.65 -33.22
C VAL A 827 -25.91 13.08 -33.77
N GLN A 828 -25.59 14.07 -32.93
CA GLN A 828 -25.75 15.49 -33.26
C GLN A 828 -24.42 16.24 -33.39
N SER A 829 -23.30 15.64 -33.01
CA SER A 829 -21.97 16.27 -33.07
C SER A 829 -20.87 15.28 -33.43
N GLU A 830 -19.74 15.80 -33.92
CA GLU A 830 -18.52 15.01 -34.19
C GLU A 830 -18.04 14.29 -32.92
N GLU A 831 -18.14 14.94 -31.76
CA GLU A 831 -17.75 14.35 -30.47
C GLU A 831 -18.63 13.14 -30.11
N GLU A 832 -19.95 13.25 -30.28
CA GLU A 832 -20.87 12.12 -30.07
C GLU A 832 -20.65 10.97 -31.08
N GLN A 833 -20.23 11.29 -32.31
CA GLN A 833 -19.86 10.27 -33.29
C GLN A 833 -18.63 9.47 -32.81
N LEU A 834 -17.59 10.17 -32.34
CA LEU A 834 -16.40 9.54 -31.75
C LEU A 834 -16.76 8.71 -30.51
N MET A 835 -17.70 9.17 -29.67
CA MET A 835 -18.18 8.40 -28.52
C MET A 835 -18.82 7.06 -28.93
N LEU A 836 -19.63 7.02 -30.00
CA LEU A 836 -20.17 5.75 -30.52
C LEU A 836 -19.07 4.85 -31.10
N THR A 837 -18.11 5.41 -31.82
CA THR A 837 -16.97 4.65 -32.34
C THR A 837 -16.16 4.03 -31.20
N MET A 838 -15.90 4.77 -30.12
CA MET A 838 -15.27 4.23 -28.91
C MET A 838 -16.07 3.08 -28.30
N PHE A 839 -17.40 3.19 -28.29
CA PHE A 839 -18.26 2.15 -27.74
C PHE A 839 -18.23 0.87 -28.57
N TYR A 840 -18.26 0.99 -29.90
CA TYR A 840 -18.10 -0.16 -30.80
C TYR A 840 -16.75 -0.88 -30.58
N TYR A 841 -15.65 -0.12 -30.52
CA TYR A 841 -14.31 -0.68 -30.30
C TYR A 841 -14.06 -1.22 -28.89
N THR A 842 -15.00 -0.98 -27.97
CA THR A 842 -14.99 -1.67 -26.68
C THR A 842 -15.32 -3.16 -26.87
N PHE A 843 -16.21 -3.49 -27.81
CA PHE A 843 -16.63 -4.86 -28.11
C PHE A 843 -15.82 -5.51 -29.23
N TYR A 844 -15.52 -4.80 -30.31
CA TYR A 844 -14.79 -5.33 -31.47
C TYR A 844 -13.42 -4.67 -31.63
N ARG A 845 -12.48 -5.32 -32.34
CA ARG A 845 -11.13 -4.79 -32.63
C ARG A 845 -10.83 -4.66 -34.13
N THR A 846 -11.87 -4.71 -34.93
CA THR A 846 -11.82 -4.63 -36.40
C THR A 846 -12.89 -3.64 -36.84
N GLU A 847 -12.76 -3.06 -38.01
CA GLU A 847 -13.76 -2.18 -38.59
C GLU A 847 -15.12 -2.87 -38.80
N PRO A 848 -16.25 -2.13 -38.70
CA PRO A 848 -17.62 -2.69 -38.80
C PRO A 848 -17.86 -3.54 -40.04
N LYS A 849 -17.37 -3.10 -41.20
CA LYS A 849 -17.56 -3.79 -42.49
C LYS A 849 -16.98 -5.20 -42.50
N LYS A 850 -15.83 -5.43 -41.83
CA LYS A 850 -15.23 -6.77 -41.71
C LYS A 850 -16.05 -7.73 -40.84
N GLN A 851 -16.86 -7.20 -39.94
CA GLN A 851 -17.77 -7.97 -39.09
C GLN A 851 -19.17 -8.11 -39.71
N GLY A 852 -19.36 -7.62 -40.95
CA GLY A 852 -20.63 -7.70 -41.67
C GLY A 852 -21.62 -6.58 -41.35
N PHE A 853 -21.20 -5.52 -40.64
CA PHE A 853 -22.07 -4.38 -40.33
C PHE A 853 -21.90 -3.25 -41.36
N ALA A 854 -22.97 -2.50 -41.59
CA ALA A 854 -22.95 -1.36 -42.52
C ALA A 854 -22.11 -0.18 -41.99
N GLY A 855 -22.01 -0.03 -40.67
CA GLY A 855 -21.25 1.00 -39.97
C GLY A 855 -21.34 0.83 -38.46
N VAL A 856 -20.75 1.76 -37.70
CA VAL A 856 -20.72 1.68 -36.22
C VAL A 856 -22.12 1.65 -35.60
N GLN A 857 -23.04 2.48 -36.08
CA GLN A 857 -24.40 2.56 -35.51
C GLN A 857 -25.20 1.28 -35.72
N ASP A 858 -25.14 0.70 -36.93
CA ASP A 858 -25.78 -0.58 -37.27
C ASP A 858 -25.25 -1.71 -36.38
N ALA A 859 -23.92 -1.77 -36.20
CA ALA A 859 -23.31 -2.74 -35.30
C ALA A 859 -23.82 -2.63 -33.87
N LEU A 860 -23.89 -1.42 -33.31
CA LEU A 860 -24.37 -1.21 -31.94
C LEU A 860 -25.86 -1.58 -31.78
N LEU A 861 -26.71 -1.23 -32.75
CA LEU A 861 -28.12 -1.64 -32.75
C LEU A 861 -28.27 -3.17 -32.73
N GLN A 862 -27.46 -3.89 -33.52
CA GLN A 862 -27.48 -5.36 -33.54
C GLN A 862 -26.94 -5.97 -32.23
N ILE A 863 -25.84 -5.43 -31.68
CA ILE A 863 -25.27 -5.89 -30.40
C ILE A 863 -26.32 -5.77 -29.27
N PHE A 864 -27.01 -4.64 -29.19
CA PHE A 864 -27.98 -4.36 -28.12
C PHE A 864 -29.42 -4.82 -28.43
N SER A 865 -29.64 -5.52 -29.54
CA SER A 865 -30.89 -6.23 -29.80
C SER A 865 -31.11 -7.37 -28.80
N CYS A 866 -30.03 -7.94 -28.25
CA CYS A 866 -30.09 -8.92 -27.17
C CYS A 866 -30.42 -8.23 -25.84
N VAL A 867 -31.68 -8.38 -25.39
CA VAL A 867 -32.19 -7.71 -24.18
C VAL A 867 -31.35 -8.03 -22.94
N PRO A 868 -31.02 -9.30 -22.60
CA PRO A 868 -30.17 -9.60 -21.44
C PRO A 868 -28.79 -8.93 -21.50
N PHE A 869 -28.17 -8.85 -22.67
CA PHE A 869 -26.86 -8.20 -22.80
C PHE A 869 -26.95 -6.67 -22.68
N ARG A 870 -28.01 -6.07 -23.23
CA ARG A 870 -28.28 -4.65 -23.03
C ARG A 870 -28.51 -4.32 -21.56
N GLU A 871 -29.27 -5.13 -20.84
CA GLU A 871 -29.47 -4.99 -19.38
C GLU A 871 -28.15 -5.12 -18.61
N GLU A 872 -27.31 -6.07 -18.98
CA GLU A 872 -25.97 -6.27 -18.40
C GLU A 872 -25.10 -5.02 -18.54
N VAL A 873 -24.95 -4.51 -19.77
CA VAL A 873 -24.12 -3.32 -20.05
C VAL A 873 -24.72 -2.09 -19.38
N THR A 874 -26.04 -1.91 -19.43
CA THR A 874 -26.74 -0.80 -18.77
C THR A 874 -26.52 -0.82 -17.26
N ALA A 875 -26.57 -1.99 -16.62
CA ALA A 875 -26.30 -2.13 -15.20
C ALA A 875 -24.84 -1.76 -14.85
N ILE A 876 -23.87 -2.17 -15.68
CA ILE A 876 -22.46 -1.80 -15.49
C ILE A 876 -22.25 -0.29 -15.65
N LEU A 877 -22.83 0.33 -16.68
CA LEU A 877 -22.66 1.78 -16.91
C LEU A 877 -23.32 2.60 -15.80
N HIS A 878 -24.50 2.20 -15.32
CA HIS A 878 -25.13 2.82 -14.15
C HIS A 878 -24.29 2.65 -12.89
N TYR A 879 -23.77 1.45 -12.63
CA TYR A 879 -22.88 1.20 -11.50
C TYR A 879 -21.65 2.10 -11.58
N ASN A 880 -20.97 2.14 -12.73
CA ASN A 880 -19.79 2.97 -12.91
C ASN A 880 -20.11 4.45 -12.69
N LEU A 881 -21.20 4.95 -13.27
CA LEU A 881 -21.62 6.35 -13.14
C LEU A 881 -21.90 6.71 -11.67
N SER A 882 -22.60 5.84 -10.93
CA SER A 882 -22.92 6.05 -9.51
C SER A 882 -21.71 6.02 -8.59
N ASN A 883 -20.61 5.38 -9.01
CA ASN A 883 -19.39 5.17 -8.23
C ASN A 883 -18.20 6.07 -8.65
N ILE A 884 -18.41 7.07 -9.50
CA ILE A 884 -17.37 8.07 -9.81
C ILE A 884 -17.10 8.93 -8.56
N ASP A 885 -15.84 8.95 -8.14
CA ASP A 885 -15.37 9.55 -6.88
C ASP A 885 -14.33 10.67 -7.07
N PHE A 886 -14.11 11.15 -8.30
CA PHE A 886 -13.18 12.24 -8.61
C PHE A 886 -13.82 13.25 -9.55
N VAL A 887 -13.26 14.46 -9.64
CA VAL A 887 -13.73 15.51 -10.55
C VAL A 887 -12.90 15.46 -11.83
N ASN A 888 -13.54 15.11 -12.94
CA ASN A 888 -12.90 15.16 -14.26
C ASN A 888 -12.75 16.61 -14.74
N LYS A 889 -11.70 16.89 -15.52
CA LYS A 889 -11.44 18.23 -16.07
C LYS A 889 -11.49 18.24 -17.60
N PRO A 890 -12.06 19.29 -18.21
CA PRO A 890 -11.99 19.45 -19.66
C PRO A 890 -10.54 19.75 -20.08
N HIS A 891 -10.19 19.40 -21.31
CA HIS A 891 -8.92 19.80 -21.91
C HIS A 891 -9.08 21.08 -22.76
N GLY A 892 -7.99 21.85 -22.92
CA GLY A 892 -7.93 23.03 -23.81
C GLY A 892 -7.53 22.73 -25.27
N LEU A 893 -7.88 21.54 -25.79
CA LEU A 893 -7.54 21.14 -27.17
C LEU A 893 -8.43 21.85 -28.21
N PRO A 894 -7.92 22.13 -29.43
CA PRO A 894 -8.61 22.94 -30.44
C PRO A 894 -9.47 22.07 -31.38
N TYR A 895 -9.65 20.79 -31.06
CA TYR A 895 -10.37 19.81 -31.86
C TYR A 895 -11.28 18.96 -30.96
N ALA A 896 -12.30 18.35 -31.55
CA ALA A 896 -13.19 17.44 -30.83
C ALA A 896 -12.43 16.20 -30.35
N LEU A 897 -12.48 15.93 -29.05
CA LEU A 897 -11.91 14.74 -28.43
C LEU A 897 -12.79 14.36 -27.23
N PRO A 898 -13.46 13.20 -27.25
CA PRO A 898 -14.35 12.76 -26.16
C PRO A 898 -13.58 12.17 -24.96
N LEU A 899 -12.44 12.76 -24.60
CA LEU A 899 -11.60 12.31 -23.48
C LEU A 899 -11.46 13.42 -22.45
N TYR A 900 -11.62 13.10 -21.17
CA TYR A 900 -11.47 14.05 -20.08
C TYR A 900 -10.27 13.73 -19.21
N VAL A 901 -9.63 14.77 -18.72
CA VAL A 901 -8.47 14.64 -17.84
C VAL A 901 -8.92 13.97 -16.54
N HIS A 902 -8.08 13.05 -16.06
CA HIS A 902 -8.25 12.13 -14.92
C HIS A 902 -9.17 10.93 -15.14
N CYS A 903 -9.82 10.82 -16.31
CA CYS A 903 -10.61 9.64 -16.67
C CYS A 903 -9.74 8.50 -17.25
N ARG A 904 -10.27 7.28 -17.18
CA ARG A 904 -9.63 6.03 -17.58
C ARG A 904 -10.17 5.51 -18.91
N TYR A 905 -9.27 5.13 -19.80
CA TYR A 905 -9.60 4.62 -21.13
C TYR A 905 -8.71 3.44 -21.51
N THR A 906 -9.30 2.45 -22.16
CA THR A 906 -8.52 1.37 -22.78
C THR A 906 -7.77 1.89 -24.00
N LEU A 907 -6.72 1.17 -24.42
CA LEU A 907 -5.99 1.51 -25.64
C LEU A 907 -6.91 1.60 -26.86
N ASP A 908 -7.83 0.64 -26.97
CA ASP A 908 -8.83 0.55 -28.05
C ASP A 908 -9.70 1.82 -28.10
N GLN A 909 -10.17 2.29 -26.93
CA GLN A 909 -10.94 3.54 -26.80
C GLN A 909 -10.13 4.79 -27.12
N VAL A 910 -8.86 4.86 -26.71
CA VAL A 910 -7.98 6.00 -27.05
C VAL A 910 -7.79 6.07 -28.57
N MET A 911 -7.49 4.96 -29.24
CA MET A 911 -7.31 4.95 -30.70
C MET A 911 -8.57 5.39 -31.45
N ALA A 912 -9.75 4.94 -30.98
CA ALA A 912 -11.04 5.38 -31.51
C ALA A 912 -11.30 6.88 -31.28
N ALA A 913 -11.00 7.41 -30.08
CA ALA A 913 -11.21 8.81 -29.75
C ALA A 913 -10.38 9.77 -30.62
N PHE A 914 -9.18 9.37 -31.04
CA PHE A 914 -8.35 10.16 -31.97
C PHE A 914 -8.75 9.98 -33.45
N GLY A 915 -9.73 9.12 -33.76
CA GLY A 915 -10.17 8.78 -35.11
C GLY A 915 -9.20 7.86 -35.87
N TYR A 916 -8.21 7.29 -35.18
CA TYR A 916 -7.27 6.32 -35.77
C TYR A 916 -7.95 4.99 -36.08
N TRP A 917 -8.89 4.61 -35.22
CA TRP A 917 -9.83 3.52 -35.46
C TRP A 917 -11.20 4.12 -35.76
N ASN A 918 -11.76 3.79 -36.92
CA ASN A 918 -12.99 4.35 -37.46
C ASN A 918 -13.71 3.34 -38.36
N ASP A 919 -14.85 3.74 -38.95
CA ASP A 919 -15.69 2.86 -39.78
C ASP A 919 -14.97 2.20 -40.97
N GLU A 920 -13.86 2.78 -41.43
CA GLU A 920 -13.11 2.32 -42.60
C GLU A 920 -11.88 1.47 -42.23
N ALA A 921 -11.21 1.80 -41.13
CA ALA A 921 -9.94 1.16 -40.77
C ALA A 921 -9.71 1.05 -39.25
N ALA A 922 -9.12 -0.08 -38.84
CA ALA A 922 -8.55 -0.29 -37.52
C ALA A 922 -7.10 -0.81 -37.62
N PRO A 923 -6.10 0.04 -37.92
CA PRO A 923 -4.73 -0.40 -38.09
C PRO A 923 -4.13 -0.94 -36.78
N SER A 924 -3.28 -1.97 -36.89
CA SER A 924 -2.57 -2.51 -35.73
C SER A 924 -1.65 -1.46 -35.12
N PHE A 925 -1.70 -1.32 -33.80
CA PHE A 925 -0.85 -0.40 -33.05
C PHE A 925 -0.04 -1.19 -32.01
N ARG A 926 1.29 -1.02 -32.02
CA ARG A 926 2.23 -1.74 -31.14
C ARG A 926 3.27 -0.83 -30.48
N GLU A 927 3.20 0.47 -30.70
CA GLU A 927 4.20 1.44 -30.24
C GLU A 927 3.79 2.08 -28.89
N GLY A 928 4.76 2.62 -28.13
CA GLY A 928 4.48 3.33 -26.87
C GLY A 928 4.12 4.82 -27.07
N VAL A 929 4.28 5.34 -28.28
CA VAL A 929 4.04 6.75 -28.63
C VAL A 929 3.39 6.80 -30.02
N LYS A 930 2.47 7.73 -30.24
CA LYS A 930 1.87 7.97 -31.56
C LYS A 930 1.75 9.47 -31.84
N TYR A 931 2.22 9.87 -33.02
CA TYR A 931 1.98 11.21 -33.57
C TYR A 931 0.77 11.19 -34.50
N PHE A 932 -0.18 12.08 -34.24
CA PHE A 932 -1.35 12.33 -35.09
C PHE A 932 -1.14 13.61 -35.88
N GLU A 933 -0.62 13.48 -37.10
CA GLU A 933 -0.25 14.62 -37.95
C GLU A 933 -1.43 15.55 -38.24
N SER A 934 -2.62 15.01 -38.49
CA SER A 934 -3.84 15.80 -38.72
C SER A 934 -4.27 16.66 -37.53
N LYS A 935 -3.82 16.32 -36.32
CA LYS A 935 -4.14 17.02 -35.07
C LYS A 935 -2.93 17.72 -34.45
N SER A 936 -1.73 17.59 -35.05
CA SER A 936 -0.45 18.06 -34.51
C SER A 936 -0.18 17.62 -33.05
N THR A 937 -0.61 16.41 -32.68
CA THR A 937 -0.56 15.92 -31.31
C THR A 937 0.20 14.60 -31.18
N ASP A 938 1.10 14.51 -30.21
CA ASP A 938 1.72 13.27 -29.75
C ASP A 938 1.00 12.76 -28.50
N ILE A 939 0.72 11.45 -28.47
CA ILE A 939 0.26 10.75 -27.26
C ILE A 939 1.35 9.83 -26.72
N PHE A 940 1.58 9.86 -25.42
CA PHE A 940 2.53 8.99 -24.72
C PHE A 940 1.76 7.98 -23.87
N LEU A 941 1.93 6.68 -24.16
CA LEU A 941 1.31 5.58 -23.44
C LEU A 941 2.32 4.98 -22.46
N ILE A 942 2.23 5.38 -21.20
CA ILE A 942 3.25 5.12 -20.18
C ILE A 942 2.72 4.04 -19.23
N THR A 943 3.53 3.00 -19.02
CA THR A 943 3.29 1.97 -18.00
C THR A 943 4.38 2.11 -16.95
N LEU A 944 4.03 2.50 -15.73
CA LEU A 944 4.99 2.79 -14.66
C LEU A 944 5.75 1.52 -14.24
N ASN A 945 5.07 0.38 -14.14
CA ASN A 945 5.64 -0.92 -13.78
C ASN A 945 5.63 -1.87 -14.98
N LYS A 946 6.80 -2.07 -15.63
CA LYS A 946 6.94 -2.84 -16.89
C LYS A 946 7.08 -4.36 -16.69
N SER A 947 7.33 -4.87 -15.48
CA SER A 947 7.47 -6.32 -15.20
C SER A 947 6.35 -6.88 -14.30
N ASP A 948 5.81 -8.05 -14.69
CA ASP A 948 4.84 -8.82 -13.88
C ASP A 948 5.49 -9.83 -12.91
N LYS A 949 6.80 -10.09 -13.07
CA LYS A 949 7.60 -10.94 -12.18
C LYS A 949 8.28 -10.09 -11.11
N ASP A 950 8.40 -10.65 -9.91
CA ASP A 950 9.04 -10.07 -8.74
C ASP A 950 10.35 -9.34 -9.12
N PHE A 951 10.47 -8.09 -8.63
CA PHE A 951 11.61 -7.17 -8.70
C PHE A 951 12.81 -7.60 -9.56
N SER A 952 12.89 -7.13 -10.81
CA SER A 952 14.11 -7.22 -11.63
C SER A 952 14.74 -5.83 -11.78
N PRO A 953 15.93 -5.58 -11.19
CA PRO A 953 16.62 -4.29 -11.23
C PRO A 953 16.85 -3.77 -12.64
N SER A 954 17.09 -4.67 -13.61
CA SER A 954 17.39 -4.31 -15.00
C SER A 954 16.19 -3.80 -15.81
N THR A 955 14.98 -3.85 -15.25
CA THR A 955 13.73 -3.40 -15.89
C THR A 955 13.07 -2.21 -15.20
N GLN A 956 13.71 -1.62 -14.18
CA GLN A 956 13.13 -0.51 -13.42
C GLN A 956 13.70 0.86 -13.82
N TYR A 957 12.80 1.86 -13.86
CA TYR A 957 13.01 3.31 -13.87
C TYR A 957 13.40 4.01 -15.18
N GLU A 958 12.46 4.04 -16.13
CA GLU A 958 12.52 4.99 -17.26
C GLU A 958 11.48 6.13 -17.13
N ASP A 959 10.33 5.89 -16.49
CA ASP A 959 9.19 6.84 -16.43
C ASP A 959 8.62 6.95 -15.01
N TYR A 960 8.52 8.15 -14.43
CA TYR A 960 8.01 8.39 -13.07
C TYR A 960 7.57 9.85 -12.84
N ALA A 961 6.72 10.10 -11.85
CA ALA A 961 6.39 11.46 -11.42
C ALA A 961 7.42 11.97 -10.41
N ILE A 962 7.99 13.14 -10.69
CA ILE A 962 8.90 13.85 -9.77
C ILE A 962 8.07 14.49 -8.64
N ASN A 963 6.96 15.13 -9.00
CA ASN A 963 5.96 15.68 -8.08
C ASN A 963 4.58 15.74 -8.76
N GLU A 964 3.62 16.45 -8.17
CA GLU A 964 2.24 16.56 -8.65
C GLU A 964 2.14 17.21 -10.05
N THR A 965 3.16 17.96 -10.47
CA THR A 965 3.17 18.71 -11.73
C THR A 965 4.30 18.31 -12.68
N LEU A 966 5.35 17.66 -12.20
CA LEU A 966 6.53 17.29 -12.99
C LEU A 966 6.60 15.79 -13.21
N PHE A 967 6.77 15.38 -14.46
CA PHE A 967 6.82 13.99 -14.89
C PHE A 967 8.09 13.70 -15.70
N HIS A 968 8.85 12.70 -15.29
CA HIS A 968 10.00 12.18 -16.02
C HIS A 968 9.56 11.10 -17.01
N TRP A 969 9.98 11.21 -18.26
CA TRP A 969 9.70 10.24 -19.32
C TRP A 969 10.93 10.02 -20.20
N GLN A 970 11.17 8.78 -20.65
CA GLN A 970 12.31 8.46 -21.51
C GLN A 970 11.88 7.96 -22.90
N THR A 971 12.59 8.42 -23.94
CA THR A 971 12.32 8.01 -25.35
C THR A 971 12.70 6.56 -25.63
N GLN A 972 12.25 6.02 -26.78
CA GLN A 972 12.78 4.74 -27.27
C GLN A 972 14.31 4.81 -27.53
N SER A 973 14.99 3.67 -27.40
CA SER A 973 16.47 3.51 -27.41
C SER A 973 17.19 4.07 -28.65
N ARG A 974 16.49 4.24 -29.77
CA ARG A 974 17.06 4.70 -31.05
C ARG A 974 16.93 6.22 -31.27
N THR A 975 16.10 6.90 -30.49
CA THR A 975 15.81 8.33 -30.66
C THR A 975 17.02 9.16 -30.22
N SER A 976 17.65 9.86 -31.15
CA SER A 976 18.70 10.84 -30.86
C SER A 976 18.16 12.24 -30.72
N GLU A 977 18.92 13.10 -30.05
CA GLU A 977 18.59 14.52 -29.89
C GLU A 977 18.43 15.23 -31.24
N GLU A 978 19.22 14.83 -32.23
CA GLU A 978 19.16 15.34 -33.61
C GLU A 978 17.99 14.79 -34.44
N SER A 979 17.26 13.78 -33.94
CA SER A 979 16.17 13.16 -34.69
C SER A 979 14.98 14.11 -34.86
N LYS A 980 14.25 13.98 -35.98
CA LYS A 980 13.04 14.78 -36.24
C LYS A 980 12.03 14.70 -35.09
N THR A 981 11.92 13.53 -34.45
CA THR A 981 11.04 13.26 -33.32
C THR A 981 11.48 14.01 -32.06
N ALA A 982 12.76 13.89 -31.66
CA ALA A 982 13.27 14.62 -30.48
C ALA A 982 13.18 16.14 -30.67
N GLN A 983 13.52 16.63 -31.87
CA GLN A 983 13.39 18.04 -32.21
C GLN A 983 11.93 18.52 -32.17
N ARG A 984 10.95 17.65 -32.47
CA ARG A 984 9.53 17.96 -32.29
C ARG A 984 9.18 18.11 -30.81
N TYR A 985 9.69 17.24 -29.94
CA TYR A 985 9.45 17.32 -28.49
C TYR A 985 10.11 18.54 -27.85
N ILE A 986 11.38 18.81 -28.16
CA ILE A 986 12.15 19.94 -27.61
C ILE A 986 11.53 21.28 -28.04
N HIS A 987 11.08 21.38 -29.30
CA HIS A 987 10.51 22.60 -29.85
C HIS A 987 8.99 22.57 -30.00
N HIS A 988 8.30 21.71 -29.23
CA HIS A 988 6.87 21.46 -29.42
C HIS A 988 6.03 22.74 -29.35
N ARG A 989 6.34 23.64 -28.39
CA ARG A 989 5.66 24.95 -28.26
C ARG A 989 5.82 25.83 -29.50
N LYS A 990 7.03 25.89 -30.07
CA LYS A 990 7.31 26.70 -31.28
C LYS A 990 6.66 26.11 -32.53
N ARG A 991 6.44 24.80 -32.54
CA ARG A 991 5.83 24.05 -33.66
C ARG A 991 4.34 23.83 -33.48
N GLU A 992 3.72 24.44 -32.45
CA GLU A 992 2.32 24.24 -32.07
C GLU A 992 1.94 22.76 -31.88
N SER A 993 2.93 21.91 -31.59
CA SER A 993 2.75 20.49 -31.36
C SER A 993 2.44 20.24 -29.88
N ARG A 994 1.40 19.44 -29.62
CA ARG A 994 0.90 19.16 -28.28
C ARG A 994 1.30 17.77 -27.83
N ILE A 995 1.52 17.60 -26.54
CA ILE A 995 1.95 16.33 -25.95
C ILE A 995 0.96 15.94 -24.87
N LEU A 996 0.40 14.74 -24.99
CA LEU A 996 -0.63 14.21 -24.11
C LEU A 996 -0.15 12.95 -23.42
N LEU A 997 -0.32 12.87 -22.09
CA LEU A 997 0.14 11.74 -21.29
C LEU A 997 -1.02 10.83 -20.90
N PHE A 998 -0.86 9.54 -21.19
CA PHE A 998 -1.75 8.46 -20.77
C PHE A 998 -0.95 7.49 -19.92
N VAL A 999 -1.26 7.41 -18.63
CA VAL A 999 -0.43 6.68 -17.66
C VAL A 999 -1.23 5.57 -17.00
N ARG A 1000 -0.63 4.40 -16.84
CA ARG A 1000 -1.15 3.31 -16.01
C ARG A 1000 -0.07 2.76 -15.10
N GLU A 1001 -0.49 2.23 -13.97
CA GLU A 1001 0.45 1.67 -13.00
C GLU A 1001 1.03 0.33 -13.48
N TYR A 1002 0.17 -0.62 -13.86
CA TYR A 1002 0.55 -1.95 -14.34
C TYR A 1002 -0.03 -2.22 -15.73
N LYS A 1003 0.52 -3.24 -16.42
CA LYS A 1003 -0.07 -3.74 -17.66
C LYS A 1003 -1.38 -4.49 -17.42
N GLU A 1004 -1.43 -5.26 -16.33
CA GLU A 1004 -2.60 -6.04 -15.93
C GLU A 1004 -2.95 -5.85 -14.44
N GLU A 1005 -4.24 -5.78 -14.14
CA GLU A 1005 -4.81 -5.66 -12.80
C GLU A 1005 -6.03 -6.58 -12.70
N GLY A 1006 -6.12 -7.39 -11.64
CA GLY A 1006 -7.24 -8.33 -11.45
C GLY A 1006 -7.35 -9.43 -12.52
N GLY A 1007 -6.29 -9.65 -13.31
CA GLY A 1007 -6.28 -10.58 -14.44
C GLY A 1007 -6.84 -9.99 -15.76
N PHE A 1008 -7.00 -8.67 -15.84
CA PHE A 1008 -7.40 -7.94 -17.04
C PHE A 1008 -6.35 -6.90 -17.42
N THR A 1009 -6.30 -6.51 -18.70
CA THR A 1009 -5.47 -5.38 -19.14
C THR A 1009 -5.96 -4.08 -18.49
N SER A 1010 -5.07 -3.38 -17.79
CA SER A 1010 -5.41 -2.12 -17.12
C SER A 1010 -5.58 -0.98 -18.13
N PRO A 1011 -6.61 -0.13 -17.97
CA PRO A 1011 -6.76 1.09 -18.76
C PRO A 1011 -5.72 2.14 -18.38
N PHE A 1012 -5.58 3.17 -19.23
CA PHE A 1012 -4.75 4.33 -18.99
C PHE A 1012 -5.57 5.49 -18.44
N THR A 1013 -5.04 6.16 -17.42
CA THR A 1013 -5.55 7.45 -16.95
C THR A 1013 -5.00 8.57 -17.83
N PHE A 1014 -5.88 9.41 -18.37
CA PHE A 1014 -5.49 10.57 -19.17
C PHE A 1014 -5.06 11.73 -18.25
N LEU A 1015 -3.81 12.18 -18.34
CA LEU A 1015 -3.26 13.25 -17.50
C LEU A 1015 -3.32 14.64 -18.14
N GLY A 1016 -3.88 14.75 -19.35
CA GLY A 1016 -3.95 16.00 -20.07
C GLY A 1016 -2.66 16.36 -20.80
N GLU A 1017 -2.51 17.66 -21.07
CA GLU A 1017 -1.41 18.23 -21.84
C GLU A 1017 -0.19 18.48 -20.97
N ALA A 1018 1.00 18.21 -21.52
CA ALA A 1018 2.27 18.40 -20.88
C ALA A 1018 3.19 19.31 -21.69
N GLU A 1019 4.02 20.07 -20.99
CA GLU A 1019 4.93 21.04 -21.58
C GLU A 1019 6.39 20.72 -21.25
N TYR A 1020 7.27 20.92 -22.23
CA TYR A 1020 8.70 20.66 -22.10
C TYR A 1020 9.32 21.55 -21.01
N VAL A 1021 10.15 20.95 -20.14
CA VAL A 1021 10.95 21.65 -19.12
C VAL A 1021 12.45 21.48 -19.38
N SER A 1022 12.93 20.23 -19.43
CA SER A 1022 14.35 19.92 -19.66
C SER A 1022 14.52 18.53 -20.27
N HIS A 1023 15.71 18.24 -20.80
CA HIS A 1023 16.08 16.89 -21.22
C HIS A 1023 17.57 16.61 -20.97
N GLU A 1024 17.92 15.33 -20.84
CA GLU A 1024 19.30 14.86 -20.70
C GLU A 1024 19.48 13.50 -21.42
N GLY A 1025 20.71 13.20 -21.84
CA GLY A 1025 21.05 11.96 -22.52
C GLY A 1025 20.81 12.00 -24.03
N ASN A 1026 21.30 10.97 -24.72
CA ASN A 1026 21.17 10.80 -26.16
C ASN A 1026 21.13 9.30 -26.49
N LYS A 1027 20.02 8.82 -27.06
CA LYS A 1027 19.76 7.39 -27.36
C LYS A 1027 19.85 6.47 -26.12
N PRO A 1028 18.88 6.51 -25.19
CA PRO A 1028 17.65 7.30 -25.20
C PRO A 1028 17.83 8.70 -24.56
N ILE A 1029 16.83 9.56 -24.74
CA ILE A 1029 16.74 10.89 -24.12
C ILE A 1029 15.73 10.84 -22.98
N SER A 1030 16.13 11.32 -21.81
CA SER A 1030 15.25 11.54 -20.67
C SER A 1030 14.69 12.95 -20.71
N PHE A 1031 13.37 13.11 -20.62
CA PHE A 1031 12.65 14.38 -20.62
C PHE A 1031 11.97 14.61 -19.28
N VAL A 1032 11.98 15.87 -18.84
CA VAL A 1032 11.11 16.36 -17.76
C VAL A 1032 9.99 17.19 -18.39
N TRP A 1033 8.76 16.76 -18.13
CA TRP A 1033 7.52 17.39 -18.59
C TRP A 1033 6.80 18.05 -17.41
N ARG A 1034 6.19 19.21 -17.65
CA ARG A 1034 5.27 19.88 -16.73
C ARG A 1034 3.84 19.65 -17.19
N LEU A 1035 3.04 18.96 -16.38
CA LEU A 1035 1.62 18.78 -16.63
C LEU A 1035 0.89 20.12 -16.44
N LYS A 1036 -0.07 20.44 -17.33
CA LYS A 1036 -0.95 21.61 -17.15
C LYS A 1036 -1.93 21.42 -16.00
N GLU A 1037 -2.36 20.18 -15.78
CA GLU A 1037 -3.21 19.79 -14.67
C GLU A 1037 -2.41 18.93 -13.70
N GLU A 1038 -2.59 19.16 -12.40
CA GLU A 1038 -1.96 18.32 -11.37
C GLU A 1038 -2.39 16.85 -11.53
N LEU A 1039 -1.49 15.94 -11.17
CA LEU A 1039 -1.79 14.51 -11.07
C LEU A 1039 -2.99 14.28 -10.13
N PRO A 1040 -3.88 13.32 -10.44
CA PRO A 1040 -4.89 12.88 -9.49
C PRO A 1040 -4.22 12.50 -8.16
N PRO A 1041 -4.67 13.00 -7.00
CA PRO A 1041 -4.10 12.69 -5.70
C PRO A 1041 -3.94 11.18 -5.44
N SER A 1042 -4.90 10.38 -5.93
CA SER A 1042 -4.89 8.92 -5.82
C SER A 1042 -3.76 8.23 -6.62
N MET A 1043 -3.24 8.89 -7.66
CA MET A 1043 -2.17 8.37 -8.52
C MET A 1043 -0.77 8.81 -8.06
N VAL A 1044 -0.67 9.89 -7.29
CA VAL A 1044 0.60 10.46 -6.84
C VAL A 1044 1.49 9.42 -6.11
N PRO A 1045 1.00 8.58 -5.17
CA PRO A 1045 1.84 7.60 -4.50
C PRO A 1045 2.39 6.52 -5.44
N ALA A 1046 1.59 6.09 -6.43
CA ALA A 1046 2.00 5.09 -7.42
C ALA A 1046 2.95 5.67 -8.47
N ALA A 1047 2.78 6.95 -8.81
CA ALA A 1047 3.57 7.65 -9.81
C ALA A 1047 4.89 8.20 -9.24
N LYS A 1048 4.91 8.66 -7.98
CA LYS A 1048 6.12 9.03 -7.24
C LYS A 1048 6.90 7.77 -6.90
N LYS A 1049 7.72 7.34 -7.83
CA LYS A 1049 8.79 6.39 -7.53
C LYS A 1049 9.96 7.18 -6.98
N ALA A 1050 10.38 6.85 -5.76
CA ALA A 1050 11.66 7.31 -5.24
C ALA A 1050 12.71 6.92 -6.28
N ILE A 1051 13.42 7.92 -6.78
CA ILE A 1051 14.46 7.79 -7.78
C ILE A 1051 15.45 6.74 -7.27
N VAL A 1052 15.60 5.63 -8.00
CA VAL A 1052 16.62 4.59 -7.75
C VAL A 1052 17.91 4.95 -8.47
#